data_AF-B0SMV6-F1
#
_entry.id   AF-B0SMV6-F1
#
_cell.length_a   1.000
_cell.length_b   1.000
_cell.length_c   1.000
_cell.angle_alpha   90.00
_cell.angle_beta   90.00
_cell.angle_gamma   90.00
#
_symmetry.space_group_name_H-M   'P 1'
#
loop_
_entity.id
_entity.type
_entity.pdbx_description
1 polymer ?
#
loop_
_entity_poly.entity_id
_entity_poly.type
_entity_poly.pdbx_seq_one_letter_code
_entity_poly.pdbx_strand_id
1 'polypeptide(L)'
;MCLFRLETAGFQHLYGFKIVDNCSGLTVLPVDGKTSRMKLRIFLTLFLLMTLPTFADEPNAFLAGMSKKDITGPPIGVMFWGYAREDQTGVGIQTRQYARALVIEDRLTHKLFAYVTAEVGGIPFEIQREVVAKLQTEVDANFHLGNVLLNASHTHSGPAGHFHYSEVSFYSTQFYKDTYQVLRDGIVEAIKEAYQKRKPADLKIGKTIVKDAGVNRSLSAYMANPESERKLYADNIDKEMVQLNVFVEGKSVGFVNWYGVHPTNITFDNRLISSDNKGIASILSEKEAEKNGDKGFVAIFAQANEGDVSPNLNLNNTGPGKDIYDSSFIIGQRQFLASQEILNAKGKSLKGGLSFSHRFIDMSQHPVRSEFSGTGKTEYTCPSAYGYAFAAGSTEEGGGHFLFHEGMTEKNRRFYIDWIAKFMLQSPSEKLRECQNPKAVLFPMGETKPIPSLPQILPYGLVLVGELSIMVLPHEVTTMSSRRLKKEVKSVLKDKISDIVLSGLTNDFSGYITTPEEYSTQNYEGGHTLHGQQSLNALRQEFFGMASDLIQGIEFTNASKSEITPLDLSGKVHPLKLPESDTVTTEPKQVLKPNGNLYQKGNQVVCKVSAASPNVGYPNVNSYLWVEKKNGSGWEKVRSDSDFDTKFTYQSPGFFDKGLGKMELVWETSPSIPNGEYRLVHEGIYLSPTEKKSNYRVECPVFQVQ
;
A
#
# COMPACT_ATOMS: atom_id res chain seq x y z
N MET A 1 35.63 -46.51 -11.38
CA MET A 1 34.99 -47.50 -12.29
C MET A 1 34.00 -46.70 -13.14
N CYS A 2 34.41 -46.37 -14.38
CA CYS A 2 33.73 -45.63 -15.47
C CYS A 2 32.91 -44.38 -15.06
N LEU A 3 33.36 -43.13 -14.99
CA LEU A 3 34.37 -42.30 -15.70
C LEU A 3 34.09 -42.09 -17.20
N PHE A 4 33.53 -40.93 -17.55
CA PHE A 4 33.97 -40.16 -18.72
C PHE A 4 33.99 -38.65 -18.40
N ARG A 5 35.19 -38.10 -18.54
CA ARG A 5 35.61 -36.71 -18.39
C ARG A 5 35.99 -36.25 -19.81
N LEU A 6 35.48 -35.11 -20.25
CA LEU A 6 35.86 -34.49 -21.52
C LEU A 6 36.85 -33.36 -21.22
N GLU A 7 38.12 -33.59 -21.57
CA GLU A 7 39.14 -32.56 -21.72
C GLU A 7 39.26 -32.19 -23.20
N THR A 8 39.47 -30.89 -23.42
CA THR A 8 39.69 -30.24 -24.71
C THR A 8 41.13 -30.39 -25.19
N ALA A 9 41.32 -30.73 -26.47
CA ALA A 9 42.50 -30.33 -27.25
C ALA A 9 42.13 -30.28 -28.74
N GLY A 10 42.39 -29.14 -29.38
CA GLY A 10 42.02 -28.87 -30.77
C GLY A 10 42.98 -29.44 -31.80
N PHE A 11 42.64 -29.26 -33.08
CA PHE A 11 43.51 -28.77 -34.17
C PHE A 11 42.72 -28.71 -35.50
N GLN A 12 42.71 -27.51 -36.09
CA GLN A 12 42.78 -27.14 -37.52
C GLN A 12 41.94 -27.78 -38.66
N HIS A 13 41.54 -26.87 -39.57
CA HIS A 13 41.29 -26.96 -41.02
C HIS A 13 39.85 -27.18 -41.57
N LEU A 14 39.25 -26.04 -41.99
CA LEU A 14 38.90 -25.64 -43.37
C LEU A 14 38.01 -26.53 -44.28
N TYR A 15 37.06 -25.84 -44.94
CA TYR A 15 36.29 -26.12 -46.16
C TYR A 15 34.90 -26.81 -46.05
N GLY A 16 33.85 -26.01 -46.31
CA GLY A 16 33.21 -26.00 -47.64
C GLY A 16 32.18 -27.08 -47.98
N PHE A 17 30.91 -26.66 -47.95
CA PHE A 17 29.83 -26.89 -48.93
C PHE A 17 29.21 -28.29 -49.22
N LYS A 18 27.87 -28.23 -49.18
CA LYS A 18 26.86 -28.65 -50.18
C LYS A 18 26.15 -30.01 -50.06
N ILE A 19 24.82 -29.83 -50.11
CA ILE A 19 23.70 -30.74 -50.35
C ILE A 19 23.85 -31.50 -51.67
N VAL A 20 23.46 -32.79 -51.67
CA VAL A 20 22.86 -33.46 -52.85
C VAL A 20 21.81 -34.47 -52.38
N ASP A 21 20.55 -34.22 -52.74
CA ASP A 21 19.49 -35.22 -52.82
C ASP A 21 19.62 -36.03 -54.11
N ASN A 22 19.42 -37.35 -54.03
CA ASN A 22 18.63 -38.13 -55.00
C ASN A 22 18.69 -39.63 -54.68
N CYS A 23 17.54 -40.29 -54.66
CA CYS A 23 17.21 -41.29 -55.69
C CYS A 23 15.84 -41.93 -55.43
N SER A 24 15.07 -42.01 -56.51
CA SER A 24 13.79 -42.70 -56.65
C SER A 24 13.98 -43.97 -57.48
N GLY A 25 13.08 -44.95 -57.30
CA GLY A 25 12.86 -46.04 -58.26
C GLY A 25 12.49 -47.38 -57.61
N LEU A 26 11.21 -47.79 -57.74
CA LEU A 26 10.74 -48.98 -58.50
C LEU A 26 10.37 -50.13 -57.52
N THR A 27 9.32 -50.94 -57.61
CA THR A 27 8.28 -51.24 -58.64
C THR A 27 7.12 -51.96 -57.93
N VAL A 28 5.90 -51.87 -58.45
CA VAL A 28 4.71 -52.62 -57.97
C VAL A 28 4.44 -53.84 -58.86
N LEU A 29 4.07 -54.97 -58.25
CA LEU A 29 3.35 -56.09 -58.88
C LEU A 29 2.09 -56.43 -58.06
N PRO A 30 1.01 -56.96 -58.68
CA PRO A 30 -0.34 -56.87 -58.15
C PRO A 30 -0.76 -58.10 -57.34
N VAL A 31 -1.64 -57.90 -56.34
CA VAL A 31 -2.42 -58.97 -55.71
C VAL A 31 -3.89 -58.60 -55.77
N ASP A 32 -4.62 -59.42 -56.51
CA ASP A 32 -6.07 -59.46 -56.63
C ASP A 32 -6.69 -60.06 -55.35
N GLY A 33 -7.91 -59.63 -54.98
CA GLY A 33 -8.65 -60.34 -53.92
C GLY A 33 -9.59 -59.47 -53.09
N LYS A 34 -10.79 -59.25 -53.62
CA LYS A 34 -11.94 -58.64 -52.94
C LYS A 34 -12.34 -59.42 -51.66
N THR A 35 -11.86 -59.02 -50.48
CA THR A 35 -12.53 -59.27 -49.17
C THR A 35 -11.82 -58.60 -47.98
N SER A 36 -11.38 -57.34 -48.09
CA SER A 36 -10.87 -56.63 -46.89
C SER A 36 -11.01 -55.11 -46.92
N ARG A 37 -11.93 -54.54 -47.71
CA ARG A 37 -12.10 -53.08 -47.78
C ARG A 37 -13.06 -52.48 -46.73
N MET A 38 -13.83 -53.29 -46.00
CA MET A 38 -14.81 -52.77 -45.04
C MET A 38 -14.33 -52.75 -43.58
N LYS A 39 -13.36 -53.61 -43.19
CA LYS A 39 -12.80 -53.59 -41.83
C LYS A 39 -11.62 -52.62 -41.65
N LEU A 40 -10.88 -52.31 -42.72
CA LEU A 40 -9.73 -51.39 -42.63
C LEU A 40 -10.13 -49.90 -42.64
N ARG A 41 -11.30 -49.54 -43.22
CA ARG A 41 -11.81 -48.17 -43.17
C ARG A 41 -12.41 -47.80 -41.81
N ILE A 42 -12.98 -48.75 -41.07
CA ILE A 42 -13.50 -48.47 -39.72
C ILE A 42 -12.34 -48.30 -38.72
N PHE A 43 -11.25 -49.07 -38.87
CA PHE A 43 -10.06 -48.92 -38.01
C PHE A 43 -9.26 -47.64 -38.27
N LEU A 44 -9.12 -47.19 -39.54
CA LEU A 44 -8.44 -45.92 -39.82
C LEU A 44 -9.27 -44.69 -39.42
N THR A 45 -10.60 -44.78 -39.43
CA THR A 45 -11.45 -43.67 -39.00
C THR A 45 -11.53 -43.58 -37.47
N LEU A 46 -11.43 -44.72 -36.74
CA LEU A 46 -11.31 -44.69 -35.28
C LEU A 46 -9.94 -44.21 -34.78
N PHE A 47 -8.85 -44.45 -35.54
CA PHE A 47 -7.52 -43.96 -35.15
C PHE A 47 -7.32 -42.47 -35.48
N LEU A 48 -8.00 -41.93 -36.51
CA LEU A 48 -7.98 -40.50 -36.83
C LEU A 48 -8.90 -39.64 -35.93
N LEU A 49 -9.78 -40.27 -35.14
CA LEU A 49 -10.65 -39.61 -34.16
C LEU A 49 -10.08 -39.62 -32.72
N MET A 50 -8.90 -40.24 -32.49
CA MET A 50 -8.23 -40.29 -31.17
C MET A 50 -6.98 -39.42 -31.06
N THR A 51 -6.67 -38.59 -32.05
CA THR A 51 -5.64 -37.55 -31.96
C THR A 51 -6.23 -36.18 -32.29
N LEU A 52 -7.36 -35.84 -31.68
CA LEU A 52 -7.55 -34.44 -31.35
C LEU A 52 -6.50 -34.15 -30.27
N PRO A 53 -5.60 -33.18 -30.43
CA PRO A 53 -4.95 -32.64 -29.26
C PRO A 53 -6.12 -32.19 -28.39
N THR A 54 -6.35 -32.89 -27.27
CA THR A 54 -6.97 -32.22 -26.15
C THR A 54 -6.12 -30.98 -25.99
N PHE A 55 -6.70 -29.80 -26.27
CA PHE A 55 -6.18 -28.57 -25.72
C PHE A 55 -6.21 -28.82 -24.22
N ALA A 56 -5.12 -29.40 -23.70
CA ALA A 56 -4.84 -29.38 -22.30
C ALA A 56 -4.76 -27.88 -22.04
N ASP A 57 -5.79 -27.36 -21.39
CA ASP A 57 -5.76 -26.06 -20.76
C ASP A 57 -4.38 -25.98 -20.09
N GLU A 58 -3.53 -25.06 -20.54
CA GLU A 58 -2.20 -24.85 -19.97
C GLU A 58 -2.42 -24.81 -18.45
N PRO A 59 -1.87 -25.76 -17.68
CA PRO A 59 -2.27 -25.91 -16.29
C PRO A 59 -1.88 -24.61 -15.58
N ASN A 60 -2.88 -23.84 -15.10
CA ASN A 60 -2.74 -22.49 -14.52
C ASN A 60 -1.30 -22.19 -14.10
N ALA A 61 -0.63 -21.27 -14.81
CA ALA A 61 0.81 -21.01 -14.65
C ALA A 61 1.20 -20.57 -13.22
N PHE A 62 0.22 -20.07 -12.46
CA PHE A 62 0.43 -19.52 -11.13
C PHE A 62 -0.27 -20.32 -10.04
N LEU A 63 0.33 -20.36 -8.85
CA LEU A 63 -0.40 -20.54 -7.60
C LEU A 63 -0.61 -19.16 -6.96
N ALA A 64 -1.78 -18.91 -6.39
CA ALA A 64 -2.01 -17.68 -5.64
C ALA A 64 -2.85 -17.92 -4.40
N GLY A 65 -2.57 -17.14 -3.36
CA GLY A 65 -3.28 -17.15 -2.10
C GLY A 65 -3.33 -15.74 -1.51
N MET A 66 -4.40 -15.44 -0.77
CA MET A 66 -4.61 -14.14 -0.17
C MET A 66 -4.98 -14.28 1.30
N SER A 67 -4.67 -13.26 2.09
CA SER A 67 -5.02 -13.20 3.51
C SER A 67 -5.17 -11.75 3.99
N LYS A 68 -5.73 -11.60 5.20
CA LYS A 68 -5.87 -10.34 5.91
C LYS A 68 -5.47 -10.53 7.36
N LYS A 69 -4.69 -9.61 7.92
CA LYS A 69 -4.30 -9.58 9.33
C LYS A 69 -4.53 -8.21 9.94
N ASP A 70 -5.02 -8.18 11.17
CA ASP A 70 -5.15 -6.94 11.94
C ASP A 70 -3.77 -6.41 12.33
N ILE A 71 -3.55 -5.12 12.08
CA ILE A 71 -2.33 -4.37 12.40
C ILE A 71 -2.66 -3.06 13.14
N THR A 72 -3.87 -2.95 13.67
CA THR A 72 -4.36 -1.75 14.35
C THR A 72 -3.39 -1.35 15.45
N GLY A 73 -2.95 -0.09 15.42
CA GLY A 73 -2.05 0.47 16.43
C GLY A 73 -2.74 0.75 17.77
N PRO A 74 -2.01 1.33 18.75
CA PRO A 74 -2.55 1.66 20.06
C PRO A 74 -3.71 2.67 19.94
N PRO A 75 -4.91 2.38 20.48
CA PRO A 75 -6.09 3.22 20.28
C PRO A 75 -5.98 4.62 20.88
N ILE A 76 -5.12 4.80 21.90
CA ILE A 76 -5.04 6.05 22.66
C ILE A 76 -3.62 6.54 22.88
N GLY A 77 -3.48 7.84 23.07
CA GLY A 77 -2.28 8.48 23.62
C GLY A 77 -1.11 8.60 22.64
N VAL A 78 -1.21 8.03 21.45
CA VAL A 78 -0.20 8.14 20.38
C VAL A 78 -0.68 9.11 19.31
N MET A 79 0.20 10.02 18.91
CA MET A 79 -0.02 10.95 17.79
C MET A 79 -0.25 10.17 16.49
N PHE A 80 -1.17 10.65 15.65
CA PHE A 80 -1.38 10.08 14.32
C PHE A 80 -0.31 10.54 13.31
N TRP A 81 0.03 9.64 12.40
CA TRP A 81 0.96 9.90 11.31
C TRP A 81 0.21 10.58 10.16
N GLY A 82 0.81 11.60 9.54
CA GLY A 82 0.27 12.26 8.35
C GLY A 82 0.29 13.78 8.46
N TYR A 83 -0.70 14.35 9.14
CA TYR A 83 -0.88 15.81 9.25
C TYR A 83 0.18 16.55 10.09
N ALA A 84 1.11 15.83 10.72
CA ALA A 84 2.20 16.41 11.53
C ALA A 84 1.70 17.36 12.65
N ARG A 85 0.60 16.98 13.32
CA ARG A 85 -0.01 17.72 14.43
C ARG A 85 0.04 16.98 15.76
N GLU A 86 0.72 17.55 16.74
CA GLU A 86 0.86 16.96 18.08
C GLU A 86 -0.48 16.76 18.80
N ASP A 87 -1.46 17.63 18.55
CA ASP A 87 -2.78 17.55 19.16
C ASP A 87 -3.71 16.52 18.48
N GLN A 88 -3.31 15.95 17.34
CA GLN A 88 -3.96 14.82 16.70
C GLN A 88 -3.53 13.49 17.36
N THR A 89 -3.83 13.36 18.66
CA THR A 89 -3.49 12.17 19.46
C THR A 89 -4.69 11.25 19.63
N GLY A 90 -4.51 9.95 19.37
CA GLY A 90 -5.58 8.95 19.41
C GLY A 90 -6.38 8.93 20.71
N VAL A 91 -7.69 8.72 20.60
CA VAL A 91 -8.63 8.53 21.71
C VAL A 91 -9.63 7.39 21.46
N GLY A 92 -9.43 6.57 20.43
CA GLY A 92 -10.36 5.50 20.10
C GLY A 92 -10.24 5.02 18.66
N ILE A 93 -11.24 4.28 18.20
CA ILE A 93 -11.27 3.64 16.88
C ILE A 93 -12.61 3.93 16.21
N GLN A 94 -12.55 4.31 14.93
CA GLN A 94 -13.68 4.28 13.99
C GLN A 94 -13.62 3.05 13.07
N THR A 95 -12.44 2.70 12.57
CA THR A 95 -12.21 1.42 11.87
C THR A 95 -10.84 0.87 12.22
N ARG A 96 -10.74 -0.46 12.30
CA ARG A 96 -9.47 -1.17 12.46
C ARG A 96 -8.62 -1.11 11.19
N GLN A 97 -7.31 -1.20 11.38
CA GLN A 97 -6.31 -1.20 10.32
C GLN A 97 -5.85 -2.63 10.01
N TYR A 98 -5.75 -2.97 8.74
CA TYR A 98 -5.37 -4.30 8.27
C TYR A 98 -4.18 -4.30 7.32
N ALA A 99 -3.35 -5.34 7.41
CA ALA A 99 -2.44 -5.76 6.36
C ALA A 99 -3.15 -6.82 5.51
N ARG A 100 -3.26 -6.57 4.21
CA ARG A 100 -3.84 -7.52 3.25
C ARG A 100 -2.76 -7.96 2.28
N ALA A 101 -2.58 -9.28 2.15
CA ALA A 101 -1.50 -9.87 1.38
C ALA A 101 -2.02 -10.71 0.22
N LEU A 102 -1.32 -10.62 -0.90
CA LEU A 102 -1.37 -11.54 -2.03
C LEU A 102 0.00 -12.21 -2.15
N VAL A 103 0.04 -13.54 -2.24
CA VAL A 103 1.26 -14.28 -2.62
C VAL A 103 0.99 -15.06 -3.89
N ILE A 104 1.86 -14.89 -4.88
CA ILE A 104 1.89 -15.60 -6.16
C ILE A 104 3.15 -16.47 -6.23
N GLU A 105 3.03 -17.68 -6.75
CA GLU A 105 4.14 -18.53 -7.16
C GLU A 105 4.01 -18.83 -8.65
N ASP A 106 5.08 -18.62 -9.41
CA ASP A 106 5.23 -19.15 -10.76
C ASP A 106 5.56 -20.65 -10.68
N ARG A 107 4.70 -21.51 -11.22
CA ARG A 107 4.85 -22.97 -11.10
C ARG A 107 5.99 -23.55 -11.92
N LEU A 108 6.46 -22.83 -12.94
CA LEU A 108 7.57 -23.28 -13.79
C LEU A 108 8.91 -22.92 -13.17
N THR A 109 9.01 -21.72 -12.59
CA THR A 109 10.28 -21.19 -12.07
C THR A 109 10.39 -21.26 -10.54
N HIS A 110 9.29 -21.57 -9.84
CA HIS A 110 9.15 -21.49 -8.38
C HIS A 110 9.46 -20.11 -7.78
N LYS A 111 9.50 -19.06 -8.61
CA LYS A 111 9.65 -17.69 -8.13
C LYS A 111 8.42 -17.30 -7.33
N LEU A 112 8.65 -16.57 -6.25
CA LEU A 112 7.61 -16.04 -5.37
C LEU A 112 7.44 -14.55 -5.61
N PHE A 113 6.24 -14.05 -5.38
CA PHE A 113 5.93 -12.64 -5.30
C PHE A 113 4.91 -12.41 -4.18
N ALA A 114 5.20 -11.50 -3.25
CA ALA A 114 4.28 -11.05 -2.23
C ALA A 114 3.99 -9.56 -2.41
N TYR A 115 2.71 -9.20 -2.45
CA TYR A 115 2.23 -7.83 -2.44
C TYR A 115 1.34 -7.61 -1.22
N VAL A 116 1.66 -6.60 -0.42
CA VAL A 116 0.90 -6.26 0.78
C VAL A 116 0.50 -4.79 0.72
N THR A 117 -0.77 -4.48 1.01
CA THR A 117 -1.15 -3.14 1.45
C THR A 117 -1.44 -3.16 2.94
N ALA A 118 -0.70 -2.37 3.71
CA ALA A 118 -0.95 -2.11 5.12
C ALA A 118 -1.68 -0.76 5.26
N GLU A 119 -2.76 -0.75 6.04
CA GLU A 119 -3.56 0.45 6.31
C GLU A 119 -2.86 1.38 7.33
N VAL A 120 -1.69 1.90 6.96
CA VAL A 120 -0.89 2.87 7.72
C VAL A 120 -0.51 4.04 6.83
N GLY A 121 0.00 5.12 7.43
CA GLY A 121 0.41 6.31 6.70
C GLY A 121 1.65 6.11 5.80
N GLY A 122 2.67 5.41 6.32
CA GLY A 122 3.88 5.05 5.57
C GLY A 122 4.55 3.83 6.18
N ILE A 123 5.33 3.11 5.37
CA ILE A 123 6.09 1.93 5.79
C ILE A 123 7.57 2.25 5.58
N PRO A 124 8.40 2.26 6.63
CA PRO A 124 9.82 2.50 6.46
C PRO A 124 10.56 1.24 5.99
N PHE A 125 11.71 1.43 5.34
CA PHE A 125 12.52 0.33 4.82
C PHE A 125 12.92 -0.73 5.86
N GLU A 126 13.18 -0.33 7.11
CA GLU A 126 13.50 -1.29 8.18
C GLU A 126 12.42 -2.37 8.39
N ILE A 127 11.13 -2.02 8.22
CA ILE A 127 10.04 -2.99 8.28
C ILE A 127 10.16 -3.98 7.13
N GLN A 128 10.38 -3.51 5.89
CA GLN A 128 10.54 -4.39 4.73
C GLN A 128 11.72 -5.35 4.91
N ARG A 129 12.88 -4.82 5.35
CA ARG A 129 14.08 -5.60 5.61
C ARG A 129 13.83 -6.71 6.63
N GLU A 130 13.19 -6.39 7.76
CA GLU A 130 12.90 -7.37 8.81
C GLU A 130 11.82 -8.38 8.40
N VAL A 131 10.79 -7.95 7.69
CA VAL A 131 9.75 -8.84 7.13
C VAL A 131 10.40 -9.86 6.19
N VAL A 132 11.23 -9.42 5.24
CA VAL A 132 11.93 -10.32 4.31
C VAL A 132 12.83 -11.29 5.06
N ALA A 133 13.61 -10.82 6.04
CA ALA A 133 14.48 -11.68 6.84
C ALA A 133 13.68 -12.77 7.58
N LYS A 134 12.55 -12.42 8.19
CA LYS A 134 11.66 -13.38 8.84
C LYS A 134 11.05 -14.38 7.86
N LEU A 135 10.56 -13.92 6.71
CA LEU A 135 9.98 -14.79 5.70
C LEU A 135 10.99 -15.80 5.15
N GLN A 136 12.23 -15.38 4.94
CA GLN A 136 13.31 -16.28 4.52
C GLN A 136 13.56 -17.42 5.51
N THR A 137 13.46 -17.13 6.81
CA THR A 137 13.71 -18.11 7.87
C THR A 137 12.49 -18.95 8.23
N GLU A 138 11.29 -18.35 8.22
CA GLU A 138 10.07 -18.95 8.78
C GLU A 138 9.13 -19.51 7.69
N VAL A 139 9.28 -19.11 6.43
CA VAL A 139 8.34 -19.44 5.35
C VAL A 139 9.05 -20.05 4.14
N ASP A 140 9.87 -19.28 3.44
CA ASP A 140 10.55 -19.72 2.22
C ASP A 140 11.78 -18.83 1.93
N ALA A 141 12.95 -19.47 1.73
CA ALA A 141 14.22 -18.77 1.47
C ALA A 141 14.24 -17.98 0.15
N ASN A 142 13.27 -18.21 -0.76
CA ASN A 142 13.16 -17.50 -2.03
C ASN A 142 12.52 -16.10 -1.91
N PHE A 143 12.02 -15.72 -0.73
CA PHE A 143 11.64 -14.33 -0.48
C PHE A 143 12.88 -13.42 -0.43
N HIS A 144 12.75 -12.22 -0.98
CA HIS A 144 13.81 -11.22 -1.06
C HIS A 144 13.25 -9.81 -1.30
N LEU A 145 14.10 -8.78 -1.19
CA LEU A 145 13.67 -7.38 -1.30
C LEU A 145 13.02 -7.04 -2.65
N GLY A 146 13.45 -7.70 -3.73
CA GLY A 146 12.86 -7.51 -5.07
C GLY A 146 11.50 -8.18 -5.30
N ASN A 147 11.03 -9.09 -4.43
CA ASN A 147 9.77 -9.81 -4.63
C ASN A 147 8.79 -9.72 -3.45
N VAL A 148 9.14 -8.97 -2.40
CA VAL A 148 8.23 -8.62 -1.29
C VAL A 148 7.98 -7.12 -1.33
N LEU A 149 6.78 -6.73 -1.74
CA LEU A 149 6.36 -5.34 -1.87
C LEU A 149 5.40 -4.97 -0.74
N LEU A 150 5.78 -3.98 0.05
CA LEU A 150 4.98 -3.46 1.17
C LEU A 150 4.50 -2.06 0.84
N ASN A 151 3.25 -1.93 0.42
CA ASN A 151 2.56 -0.69 0.10
C ASN A 151 1.80 -0.15 1.31
N ALA A 152 1.87 1.15 1.57
CA ALA A 152 1.00 1.82 2.54
C ALA A 152 -0.29 2.28 1.86
N SER A 153 -1.45 2.15 2.53
CA SER A 153 -2.68 2.78 2.04
C SER A 153 -2.60 4.31 2.08
N HIS A 154 -1.70 4.84 2.92
CA HIS A 154 -1.50 6.26 3.21
C HIS A 154 -2.59 6.87 4.09
N THR A 155 -3.25 6.12 4.97
CA THR A 155 -4.21 6.75 5.90
C THR A 155 -3.51 7.72 6.85
N HIS A 156 -4.06 8.93 6.98
CA HIS A 156 -3.60 9.96 7.93
C HIS A 156 -4.24 9.83 9.32
N SER A 157 -4.95 8.72 9.58
CA SER A 157 -5.64 8.44 10.84
C SER A 157 -5.15 7.13 11.49
N GLY A 158 -3.86 6.86 11.39
CA GLY A 158 -3.18 5.74 12.04
C GLY A 158 -2.13 6.21 13.06
N PRO A 159 -1.90 5.49 14.17
CA PRO A 159 -0.85 5.84 15.12
C PRO A 159 0.55 5.88 14.48
N ALA A 160 1.35 6.87 14.86
CA ALA A 160 2.74 7.02 14.43
C ALA A 160 3.71 6.19 15.31
N GLY A 161 5.01 6.47 15.15
CA GLY A 161 6.07 5.99 16.04
C GLY A 161 6.64 4.62 15.70
N HIS A 162 6.57 4.21 14.43
CA HIS A 162 7.18 2.99 13.89
C HIS A 162 8.33 3.25 12.91
N PHE A 163 8.85 4.47 12.84
CA PHE A 163 10.02 4.83 12.03
C PHE A 163 11.27 4.91 12.90
N HIS A 164 12.42 4.41 12.41
CA HIS A 164 13.70 4.55 13.09
C HIS A 164 14.34 5.93 12.88
N TYR A 165 14.04 6.60 11.77
CA TYR A 165 14.37 8.01 11.55
C TYR A 165 13.38 8.91 12.29
N SER A 166 13.38 8.86 13.64
CA SER A 166 12.39 9.57 14.47
C SER A 166 12.89 10.86 15.11
N GLU A 167 14.16 10.96 15.52
CA GLU A 167 14.66 12.02 16.43
C GLU A 167 14.25 13.46 16.06
N VAL A 168 14.19 13.77 14.76
CA VAL A 168 13.77 15.09 14.23
C VAL A 168 12.67 14.97 13.16
N SER A 169 11.91 13.88 13.20
CA SER A 169 10.79 13.64 12.29
C SER A 169 9.61 14.54 12.63
N PHE A 170 8.98 15.09 11.58
CA PHE A 170 7.76 15.88 11.70
C PHE A 170 6.51 15.04 11.97
N TYR A 171 6.57 13.72 11.69
CA TYR A 171 5.42 12.83 11.87
C TYR A 171 5.34 12.22 13.26
N SER A 172 6.48 12.04 13.92
CA SER A 172 6.60 11.73 15.35
C SER A 172 8.08 11.65 15.73
N THR A 173 8.44 12.27 16.86
CA THR A 173 9.77 12.12 17.45
C THR A 173 9.92 10.86 18.30
N GLN A 174 8.83 10.14 18.50
CA GLN A 174 8.71 9.01 19.42
C GLN A 174 8.78 7.69 18.67
N PHE A 175 9.35 6.66 19.31
CA PHE A 175 9.37 5.30 18.78
C PHE A 175 8.69 4.35 19.78
N TYR A 176 7.68 3.62 19.32
CA TYR A 176 6.92 2.65 20.12
C TYR A 176 7.16 1.25 19.59
N LYS A 177 7.94 0.48 20.35
CA LYS A 177 8.31 -0.90 19.97
C LYS A 177 7.09 -1.79 19.75
N ASP A 178 6.06 -1.66 20.58
CA ASP A 178 4.84 -2.48 20.47
C ASP A 178 4.09 -2.19 19.17
N THR A 179 3.98 -0.92 18.75
CA THR A 179 3.39 -0.52 17.46
C THR A 179 4.21 -1.06 16.29
N TYR A 180 5.55 -0.90 16.34
CA TYR A 180 6.47 -1.41 15.33
C TYR A 180 6.33 -2.93 15.15
N GLN A 181 6.28 -3.67 16.26
CA GLN A 181 6.18 -5.13 16.25
C GLN A 181 4.83 -5.61 15.72
N VAL A 182 3.72 -4.99 16.12
CA VAL A 182 2.38 -5.32 15.62
C VAL A 182 2.30 -5.15 14.11
N LEU A 183 2.83 -4.02 13.58
CA LEU A 183 2.89 -3.79 12.14
C LEU A 183 3.74 -4.85 11.43
N ARG A 184 4.99 -5.03 11.85
CA ARG A 184 5.93 -5.98 11.24
C ARG A 184 5.40 -7.41 11.27
N ASP A 185 5.01 -7.88 12.45
CA ASP A 185 4.61 -9.28 12.66
C ASP A 185 3.23 -9.55 12.03
N GLY A 186 2.34 -8.58 12.00
CA GLY A 186 1.07 -8.68 11.27
C GLY A 186 1.26 -8.78 9.76
N ILE A 187 2.23 -8.05 9.18
CA ILE A 187 2.61 -8.20 7.76
C ILE A 187 3.19 -9.59 7.49
N VAL A 188 4.11 -10.07 8.34
CA VAL A 188 4.70 -11.43 8.21
C VAL A 188 3.61 -12.49 8.25
N GLU A 189 2.70 -12.43 9.23
CA GLU A 189 1.62 -13.40 9.36
C GLU A 189 0.62 -13.32 8.22
N ALA A 190 0.31 -12.12 7.69
CA ALA A 190 -0.49 -11.99 6.48
C ALA A 190 0.18 -12.73 5.30
N ILE A 191 1.46 -12.46 5.01
CA ILE A 191 2.16 -13.12 3.90
C ILE A 191 2.24 -14.64 4.11
N LYS A 192 2.54 -15.09 5.32
CA LYS A 192 2.62 -16.51 5.67
C LYS A 192 1.29 -17.23 5.49
N GLU A 193 0.18 -16.65 5.98
CA GLU A 193 -1.15 -17.22 5.77
C GLU A 193 -1.54 -17.25 4.29
N ALA A 194 -1.20 -16.20 3.53
CA ALA A 194 -1.44 -16.14 2.08
C ALA A 194 -0.62 -17.20 1.33
N TYR A 195 0.66 -17.37 1.68
CA TYR A 195 1.56 -18.41 1.15
C TYR A 195 0.99 -19.82 1.39
N GLN A 196 0.48 -20.09 2.59
CA GLN A 196 -0.12 -21.39 2.92
C GLN A 196 -1.45 -21.65 2.20
N LYS A 197 -2.19 -20.58 1.84
CA LYS A 197 -3.46 -20.66 1.11
C LYS A 197 -3.32 -20.75 -0.40
N ARG A 198 -2.08 -20.76 -0.95
CA ARG A 198 -1.84 -20.77 -2.39
C ARG A 198 -2.47 -22.00 -3.06
N LYS A 199 -3.20 -21.75 -4.14
CA LYS A 199 -3.83 -22.77 -5.00
C LYS A 199 -3.65 -22.39 -6.47
N PRO A 200 -3.76 -23.34 -7.42
CA PRO A 200 -3.73 -23.02 -8.84
C PRO A 200 -4.71 -21.90 -9.19
N ALA A 201 -4.19 -20.81 -9.74
CA ALA A 201 -4.91 -19.58 -9.91
C ALA A 201 -4.75 -19.00 -11.33
N ASP A 202 -5.84 -18.44 -11.83
CA ASP A 202 -5.89 -17.64 -13.05
C ASP A 202 -5.89 -16.16 -12.64
N LEU A 203 -4.84 -15.45 -13.03
CA LEU A 203 -4.64 -14.04 -12.72
C LEU A 203 -5.21 -13.20 -13.84
N LYS A 204 -6.22 -12.36 -13.56
CA LYS A 204 -6.89 -11.55 -14.59
C LYS A 204 -6.76 -10.07 -14.33
N ILE A 205 -6.46 -9.31 -15.37
CA ILE A 205 -6.38 -7.86 -15.29
C ILE A 205 -7.60 -7.19 -15.91
N GLY A 206 -8.05 -6.10 -15.30
CA GLY A 206 -9.09 -5.23 -15.85
C GLY A 206 -8.91 -3.80 -15.39
N LYS A 207 -9.64 -2.89 -16.05
CA LYS A 207 -9.56 -1.45 -15.79
C LYS A 207 -10.93 -0.80 -15.92
N THR A 208 -11.14 0.25 -15.15
CA THR A 208 -12.29 1.15 -15.31
C THR A 208 -11.94 2.56 -14.82
N ILE A 209 -12.83 3.51 -15.06
CA ILE A 209 -12.72 4.88 -14.57
C ILE A 209 -13.44 5.00 -13.23
N VAL A 210 -12.73 5.45 -12.20
CA VAL A 210 -13.35 5.85 -10.94
C VAL A 210 -13.91 7.27 -11.08
N LYS A 211 -15.23 7.39 -10.97
CA LYS A 211 -15.92 8.67 -11.13
C LYS A 211 -15.97 9.43 -9.81
N ASP A 212 -15.68 10.73 -9.87
CA ASP A 212 -15.84 11.69 -8.78
C ASP A 212 -15.15 11.27 -7.47
N ALA A 213 -14.02 10.56 -7.54
CA ALA A 213 -13.32 10.09 -6.33
C ALA A 213 -12.09 10.92 -5.96
N GLY A 214 -11.71 11.92 -6.78
CA GLY A 214 -10.59 12.80 -6.48
C GLY A 214 -10.60 14.07 -7.32
N VAL A 215 -9.82 15.05 -6.88
CA VAL A 215 -9.59 16.35 -7.54
C VAL A 215 -8.12 16.72 -7.42
N ASN A 216 -7.55 17.39 -8.43
CA ASN A 216 -6.16 17.85 -8.35
C ASN A 216 -6.07 19.00 -7.32
N ARG A 217 -5.30 18.79 -6.24
CA ARG A 217 -5.13 19.81 -5.18
C ARG A 217 -4.06 20.85 -5.52
N SER A 218 -3.18 20.57 -6.47
CA SER A 218 -2.10 21.48 -6.90
C SER A 218 -2.23 21.87 -8.36
N LEU A 219 -3.42 22.35 -8.75
CA LEU A 219 -3.77 22.60 -10.14
C LEU A 219 -2.80 23.59 -10.82
N SER A 220 -2.34 24.62 -10.11
CA SER A 220 -1.34 25.56 -10.63
C SER A 220 -0.04 24.86 -11.02
N ALA A 221 0.44 23.92 -10.20
CA ALA A 221 1.62 23.14 -10.48
C ALA A 221 1.40 22.21 -11.68
N TYR A 222 0.26 21.51 -11.75
CA TYR A 222 -0.07 20.67 -12.91
C TYR A 222 -0.07 21.50 -14.21
N MET A 223 -0.64 22.71 -14.19
CA MET A 223 -0.75 23.59 -15.34
C MET A 223 0.62 24.13 -15.83
N ALA A 224 1.65 24.09 -14.99
CA ALA A 224 3.03 24.44 -15.36
C ALA A 224 3.66 23.41 -16.31
N ASN A 225 3.17 22.17 -16.33
CA ASN A 225 3.59 21.19 -17.34
C ASN A 225 3.24 21.68 -18.76
N PRO A 226 4.04 21.32 -19.79
CA PRO A 226 3.86 21.78 -21.15
C PRO A 226 2.43 21.51 -21.68
N GLU A 227 1.81 22.52 -22.28
CA GLU A 227 0.43 22.41 -22.77
C GLU A 227 0.28 21.29 -23.81
N SER A 228 1.28 21.10 -24.67
CA SER A 228 1.31 20.01 -25.66
C SER A 228 1.28 18.62 -25.03
N GLU A 229 1.91 18.44 -23.86
CA GLU A 229 1.87 17.19 -23.11
C GLU A 229 0.54 17.04 -22.38
N ARG A 230 0.03 18.10 -21.74
CA ARG A 230 -1.26 18.06 -21.04
C ARG A 230 -2.42 17.68 -21.97
N LYS A 231 -2.41 18.16 -23.22
CA LYS A 231 -3.41 17.82 -24.26
C LYS A 231 -3.42 16.34 -24.67
N LEU A 232 -2.43 15.54 -24.27
CA LEU A 232 -2.43 14.09 -24.50
C LEU A 232 -3.37 13.33 -23.55
N TYR A 233 -3.82 13.98 -22.47
CA TYR A 233 -4.62 13.36 -21.41
C TYR A 233 -5.96 14.07 -21.31
N ALA A 234 -7.00 13.30 -20.99
CA ALA A 234 -8.36 13.84 -20.85
C ALA A 234 -8.55 14.65 -19.56
N ASP A 235 -7.67 14.47 -18.57
CA ASP A 235 -7.87 14.99 -17.22
C ASP A 235 -6.54 15.34 -16.52
N ASN A 236 -6.63 16.13 -15.44
CA ASN A 236 -5.51 16.57 -14.61
C ASN A 236 -5.22 15.64 -13.42
N ILE A 237 -6.00 14.58 -13.28
CA ILE A 237 -5.74 13.43 -12.39
C ILE A 237 -5.82 12.13 -13.19
N ASP A 238 -5.22 11.06 -12.68
CA ASP A 238 -5.40 9.72 -13.24
C ASP A 238 -6.67 9.07 -12.66
N LYS A 239 -7.73 9.03 -13.48
CA LYS A 239 -9.02 8.43 -13.06
C LYS A 239 -9.11 6.92 -13.29
N GLU A 240 -8.13 6.32 -13.97
CA GLU A 240 -8.13 4.88 -14.29
C GLU A 240 -7.69 4.04 -13.09
N MET A 241 -8.55 3.15 -12.64
CA MET A 241 -8.20 2.07 -11.71
C MET A 241 -7.78 0.85 -12.53
N VAL A 242 -6.65 0.24 -12.15
CA VAL A 242 -6.18 -1.03 -12.69
C VAL A 242 -6.29 -2.09 -11.61
N GLN A 243 -6.86 -3.25 -11.92
CA GLN A 243 -7.11 -4.31 -10.94
C GLN A 243 -6.63 -5.67 -11.45
N LEU A 244 -5.88 -6.37 -10.60
CA LEU A 244 -5.47 -7.76 -10.73
C LEU A 244 -6.39 -8.64 -9.87
N ASN A 245 -7.29 -9.37 -10.51
CA ASN A 245 -8.17 -10.35 -9.89
C ASN A 245 -7.48 -11.71 -9.77
N VAL A 246 -7.75 -12.42 -8.68
CA VAL A 246 -7.24 -13.77 -8.44
C VAL A 246 -8.40 -14.76 -8.47
N PHE A 247 -8.42 -15.63 -9.48
CA PHE A 247 -9.43 -16.68 -9.62
C PHE A 247 -8.85 -18.04 -9.26
N VAL A 248 -9.47 -18.74 -8.31
CA VAL A 248 -9.16 -20.13 -7.95
C VAL A 248 -10.39 -20.97 -8.26
N GLU A 249 -10.22 -22.05 -9.03
CA GLU A 249 -11.33 -22.94 -9.45
C GLU A 249 -12.52 -22.16 -10.06
N GLY A 250 -12.22 -21.10 -10.82
CA GLY A 250 -13.22 -20.24 -11.47
C GLY A 250 -13.93 -19.23 -10.56
N LYS A 251 -13.65 -19.23 -9.26
CA LYS A 251 -14.18 -18.25 -8.29
C LYS A 251 -13.13 -17.20 -7.94
N SER A 252 -13.51 -15.94 -7.89
CA SER A 252 -12.59 -14.89 -7.40
C SER A 252 -12.40 -15.02 -5.89
N VAL A 253 -11.14 -15.11 -5.44
CA VAL A 253 -10.78 -15.14 -4.01
C VAL A 253 -10.31 -13.77 -3.50
N GLY A 254 -10.15 -12.81 -4.41
CA GLY A 254 -9.76 -11.44 -4.06
C GLY A 254 -9.11 -10.71 -5.23
N PHE A 255 -8.60 -9.53 -4.95
CA PHE A 255 -7.88 -8.70 -5.92
C PHE A 255 -6.88 -7.75 -5.27
N VAL A 256 -5.99 -7.21 -6.09
CA VAL A 256 -5.22 -5.99 -5.85
C VAL A 256 -5.61 -4.96 -6.89
N ASN A 257 -5.94 -3.73 -6.49
CA ASN A 257 -6.12 -2.62 -7.41
C ASN A 257 -5.24 -1.42 -7.06
N TRP A 258 -4.93 -0.62 -8.08
CA TRP A 258 -4.13 0.60 -7.99
C TRP A 258 -4.97 1.77 -8.49
N TYR A 259 -5.18 2.73 -7.61
CA TYR A 259 -5.88 3.99 -7.89
C TYR A 259 -5.33 5.10 -6.98
N GLY A 260 -4.89 6.22 -7.56
CA GLY A 260 -4.24 7.30 -6.83
C GLY A 260 -5.27 8.29 -6.28
N VAL A 261 -5.47 8.29 -4.96
CA VAL A 261 -6.23 9.30 -4.22
C VAL A 261 -5.78 9.30 -2.76
N HIS A 262 -5.51 10.46 -2.19
CA HIS A 262 -5.14 10.56 -0.78
C HIS A 262 -6.27 10.03 0.15
N PRO A 263 -5.96 9.32 1.24
CA PRO A 263 -6.91 8.96 2.29
C PRO A 263 -6.86 10.02 3.40
N THR A 264 -7.37 11.20 3.04
CA THR A 264 -7.43 12.44 3.84
C THR A 264 -8.86 12.97 3.96
N ASN A 265 -9.87 12.12 3.74
CA ASN A 265 -11.25 12.52 4.03
C ASN A 265 -11.46 12.69 5.54
N ILE A 266 -10.78 11.88 6.33
CA ILE A 266 -10.70 12.01 7.77
C ILE A 266 -9.63 13.07 8.10
N THR A 267 -10.10 14.28 8.38
CA THR A 267 -9.25 15.48 8.53
C THR A 267 -8.45 15.52 9.83
N PHE A 268 -7.54 16.49 9.93
CA PHE A 268 -6.60 16.65 11.05
C PHE A 268 -7.22 16.85 12.45
N ASP A 269 -8.51 17.21 12.54
CA ASP A 269 -9.22 17.34 13.82
C ASP A 269 -9.70 15.98 14.38
N ASN A 270 -9.67 14.93 13.55
CA ASN A 270 -10.04 13.59 13.96
C ASN A 270 -9.01 13.00 14.92
N ARG A 271 -9.49 12.29 15.94
CA ARG A 271 -8.69 11.58 16.93
C ARG A 271 -9.03 10.09 17.06
N LEU A 272 -9.81 9.53 16.13
CA LEU A 272 -10.15 8.11 16.07
C LEU A 272 -9.34 7.40 15.00
N ILE A 273 -8.80 6.22 15.30
CA ILE A 273 -8.11 5.41 14.28
C ILE A 273 -9.10 5.11 13.15
N SER A 274 -8.65 5.30 11.91
CA SER A 274 -9.45 5.02 10.72
C SER A 274 -8.58 4.58 9.54
N SER A 275 -9.08 3.64 8.77
CA SER A 275 -8.46 3.21 7.51
C SER A 275 -8.87 4.07 6.31
N ASP A 276 -9.69 5.10 6.53
CA ASP A 276 -10.16 6.09 5.56
C ASP A 276 -10.75 5.43 4.28
N ASN A 277 -10.79 6.14 3.15
CA ASN A 277 -11.59 5.79 1.99
C ASN A 277 -11.15 4.46 1.34
N LYS A 278 -9.84 4.16 1.33
CA LYS A 278 -9.31 2.87 0.84
C LYS A 278 -9.67 1.71 1.75
N GLY A 279 -9.61 1.92 3.06
CA GLY A 279 -10.07 0.93 4.03
C GLY A 279 -11.57 0.67 3.91
N ILE A 280 -12.37 1.72 3.76
CA ILE A 280 -13.81 1.58 3.51
C ILE A 280 -14.08 0.80 2.23
N ALA A 281 -13.38 1.11 1.12
CA ALA A 281 -13.53 0.37 -0.13
C ALA A 281 -13.23 -1.13 0.04
N SER A 282 -12.18 -1.44 0.81
CA SER A 282 -11.81 -2.82 1.16
C SER A 282 -12.90 -3.50 1.99
N ILE A 283 -13.39 -2.86 3.06
CA ILE A 283 -14.46 -3.36 3.93
C ILE A 283 -15.74 -3.63 3.13
N LEU A 284 -16.14 -2.70 2.23
CA LEU A 284 -17.33 -2.87 1.38
C LEU A 284 -17.21 -4.09 0.47
N SER A 285 -16.04 -4.27 -0.15
CA SER A 285 -15.75 -5.42 -1.03
C SER A 285 -15.83 -6.75 -0.27
N GLU A 286 -15.17 -6.83 0.88
CA GLU A 286 -15.14 -8.02 1.72
C GLU A 286 -16.52 -8.38 2.28
N LYS A 287 -17.29 -7.38 2.72
CA LYS A 287 -18.67 -7.58 3.17
C LYS A 287 -19.60 -8.03 2.05
N GLU A 288 -19.42 -7.51 0.84
CA GLU A 288 -20.21 -7.94 -0.31
C GLU A 288 -19.91 -9.40 -0.68
N ALA A 289 -18.65 -9.81 -0.63
CA ALA A 289 -18.28 -11.22 -0.81
C ALA A 289 -18.83 -12.11 0.30
N GLU A 290 -18.80 -11.66 1.57
CA GLU A 290 -19.35 -12.40 2.71
C GLU A 290 -20.87 -12.63 2.57
N LYS A 291 -21.64 -11.63 2.13
CA LYS A 291 -23.09 -11.81 1.84
C LYS A 291 -23.33 -12.90 0.79
N ASN A 292 -22.38 -13.06 -0.14
CA ASN A 292 -22.40 -14.09 -1.18
C ASN A 292 -21.74 -15.41 -0.73
N GLY A 293 -21.47 -15.57 0.57
CA GLY A 293 -20.97 -16.79 1.19
C GLY A 293 -19.45 -16.95 1.20
N ASP A 294 -18.69 -15.91 0.83
CA ASP A 294 -17.21 -15.94 0.84
C ASP A 294 -16.63 -15.09 1.98
N LYS A 295 -16.37 -15.73 3.12
CA LYS A 295 -15.72 -15.09 4.27
C LYS A 295 -14.20 -14.95 4.13
N GLY A 296 -13.62 -15.55 3.09
CA GLY A 296 -12.17 -15.57 2.85
C GLY A 296 -11.70 -14.55 1.81
N PHE A 297 -12.62 -13.79 1.20
CA PHE A 297 -12.31 -12.81 0.17
C PHE A 297 -11.43 -11.69 0.71
N VAL A 298 -10.40 -11.30 -0.04
CA VAL A 298 -9.48 -10.22 0.32
C VAL A 298 -9.45 -9.16 -0.76
N ALA A 299 -9.73 -7.92 -0.38
CA ALA A 299 -9.76 -6.78 -1.27
C ALA A 299 -8.64 -5.79 -0.95
N ILE A 300 -7.63 -5.70 -1.81
CA ILE A 300 -6.52 -4.75 -1.65
C ILE A 300 -6.76 -3.52 -2.53
N PHE A 301 -6.98 -2.37 -1.88
CA PHE A 301 -6.99 -1.06 -2.52
C PHE A 301 -5.65 -0.36 -2.25
N ALA A 302 -4.71 -0.49 -3.17
CA ALA A 302 -3.38 0.08 -3.05
C ALA A 302 -3.35 1.55 -3.49
N GLN A 303 -2.31 2.25 -3.04
CA GLN A 303 -1.96 3.56 -3.59
C GLN A 303 -1.28 3.47 -4.94
N ALA A 304 -1.37 4.55 -5.71
CA ALA A 304 -0.75 4.66 -7.02
C ALA A 304 0.03 5.97 -7.13
N ASN A 305 -0.53 6.96 -7.82
CA ASN A 305 0.03 8.29 -7.97
C ASN A 305 -0.93 9.34 -7.41
N GLU A 306 -1.08 9.30 -6.10
CA GLU A 306 -1.95 10.17 -5.31
C GLU A 306 -1.34 11.55 -5.02
N GLY A 307 -0.05 11.79 -5.33
CA GLY A 307 0.71 12.93 -4.80
C GLY A 307 0.05 14.31 -4.92
N ASP A 308 -0.75 14.54 -5.96
CA ASP A 308 -1.50 15.79 -6.17
C ASP A 308 -3.03 15.58 -6.22
N VAL A 309 -3.56 14.49 -5.67
CA VAL A 309 -4.98 14.08 -5.77
C VAL A 309 -5.63 14.01 -4.40
N SER A 310 -6.47 15.00 -4.09
CA SER A 310 -7.26 15.02 -2.85
C SER A 310 -8.62 14.33 -3.02
N PRO A 311 -9.12 13.61 -2.00
CA PRO A 311 -10.49 13.12 -1.97
C PRO A 311 -11.50 14.19 -1.51
N ASN A 312 -11.03 15.35 -1.02
CA ASN A 312 -11.84 16.45 -0.53
C ASN A 312 -12.22 17.38 -1.68
N LEU A 313 -13.27 16.97 -2.41
CA LEU A 313 -13.65 17.52 -3.72
C LEU A 313 -13.95 19.02 -3.74
N ASN A 314 -14.20 19.64 -2.58
CA ASN A 314 -14.51 21.06 -2.47
C ASN A 314 -13.26 21.96 -2.35
N LEU A 315 -12.05 21.37 -2.24
CA LEU A 315 -10.76 22.09 -2.13
C LEU A 315 -10.71 23.11 -0.97
N ASN A 316 -11.39 22.79 0.13
CA ASN A 316 -11.44 23.60 1.35
C ASN A 316 -11.45 22.70 2.61
N ASN A 317 -10.75 21.56 2.52
CA ASN A 317 -10.70 20.50 3.52
C ASN A 317 -12.06 19.81 3.79
N THR A 318 -13.00 19.85 2.83
CA THR A 318 -14.28 19.14 2.93
C THR A 318 -14.53 18.23 1.73
N GLY A 319 -15.09 17.06 2.02
CA GLY A 319 -15.49 16.08 1.02
C GLY A 319 -16.96 16.18 0.60
N PRO A 320 -17.46 15.17 -0.14
CA PRO A 320 -18.83 15.17 -0.68
C PRO A 320 -19.91 14.81 0.34
N GLY A 321 -19.54 14.36 1.55
CA GLY A 321 -20.46 13.88 2.57
C GLY A 321 -20.92 14.97 3.54
N LYS A 322 -21.86 14.61 4.41
CA LYS A 322 -22.36 15.51 5.48
C LYS A 322 -21.30 15.81 6.55
N ASP A 323 -20.32 14.92 6.69
CA ASP A 323 -19.20 15.00 7.62
C ASP A 323 -17.99 14.25 7.05
N ILE A 324 -16.90 14.19 7.81
CA ILE A 324 -15.64 13.55 7.40
C ILE A 324 -15.77 12.02 7.21
N TYR A 325 -16.59 11.35 8.05
CA TYR A 325 -16.78 9.90 7.99
C TYR A 325 -17.67 9.51 6.80
N ASP A 326 -18.72 10.28 6.56
CA ASP A 326 -19.61 10.13 5.41
C ASP A 326 -18.86 10.44 4.10
N SER A 327 -17.99 11.46 4.10
CA SER A 327 -17.10 11.75 2.97
C SER A 327 -16.16 10.58 2.67
N SER A 328 -15.50 10.04 3.69
CA SER A 328 -14.63 8.86 3.56
C SER A 328 -15.42 7.65 3.04
N PHE A 329 -16.66 7.46 3.50
CA PHE A 329 -17.54 6.40 3.01
C PHE A 329 -17.93 6.57 1.54
N ILE A 330 -18.33 7.78 1.11
CA ILE A 330 -18.72 8.05 -0.28
C ILE A 330 -17.54 7.83 -1.23
N ILE A 331 -16.36 8.34 -0.89
CA ILE A 331 -15.16 8.16 -1.73
C ILE A 331 -14.73 6.70 -1.77
N GLY A 332 -14.77 5.98 -0.63
CA GLY A 332 -14.51 4.55 -0.59
C GLY A 332 -15.53 3.73 -1.39
N GLN A 333 -16.82 4.11 -1.33
CA GLN A 333 -17.88 3.47 -2.10
C GLN A 333 -17.68 3.66 -3.61
N ARG A 334 -17.25 4.85 -4.07
CA ARG A 334 -16.94 5.09 -5.49
C ARG A 334 -15.83 4.19 -6.00
N GLN A 335 -14.77 3.99 -5.20
CA GLN A 335 -13.70 3.04 -5.51
C GLN A 335 -14.22 1.59 -5.52
N PHE A 336 -15.01 1.19 -4.53
CA PHE A 336 -15.64 -0.14 -4.47
C PHE A 336 -16.49 -0.43 -5.70
N LEU A 337 -17.37 0.49 -6.11
CA LEU A 337 -18.25 0.28 -7.26
C LEU A 337 -17.45 0.09 -8.56
N ALA A 338 -16.40 0.88 -8.77
CA ALA A 338 -15.48 0.72 -9.90
C ALA A 338 -14.78 -0.65 -9.87
N SER A 339 -14.32 -1.09 -8.70
CA SER A 339 -13.72 -2.41 -8.52
C SER A 339 -14.69 -3.55 -8.87
N GLN A 340 -15.98 -3.41 -8.47
CA GLN A 340 -17.01 -4.40 -8.78
C GLN A 340 -17.32 -4.47 -10.28
N GLU A 341 -17.26 -3.36 -11.03
CA GLU A 341 -17.37 -3.38 -12.49
C GLU A 341 -16.29 -4.27 -13.12
N ILE A 342 -15.04 -4.12 -12.67
CA ILE A 342 -13.92 -4.93 -13.17
C ILE A 342 -14.10 -6.40 -12.78
N LEU A 343 -14.50 -6.68 -11.54
CA LEU A 343 -14.71 -8.04 -11.05
C LEU A 343 -15.81 -8.77 -11.84
N ASN A 344 -16.92 -8.08 -12.13
CA ASN A 344 -18.02 -8.61 -12.92
C ASN A 344 -17.64 -8.83 -14.39
N ALA A 345 -16.79 -7.97 -14.96
CA ALA A 345 -16.26 -8.13 -16.31
C ALA A 345 -15.22 -9.27 -16.42
N LYS A 346 -14.75 -9.82 -15.28
CA LYS A 346 -13.72 -10.86 -15.12
C LYS A 346 -12.31 -10.49 -15.60
N GLY A 347 -12.16 -9.63 -16.60
CA GLY A 347 -10.88 -9.19 -17.13
C GLY A 347 -10.21 -10.20 -18.07
N LYS A 348 -8.97 -9.92 -18.45
CA LYS A 348 -8.14 -10.76 -19.34
C LYS A 348 -7.12 -11.53 -18.52
N SER A 349 -6.98 -12.83 -18.76
CA SER A 349 -5.93 -13.65 -18.14
C SER A 349 -4.54 -13.17 -18.54
N LEU A 350 -3.67 -13.00 -17.56
CA LEU A 350 -2.27 -12.65 -17.75
C LEU A 350 -1.49 -13.88 -18.23
N LYS A 351 -0.55 -13.65 -19.15
CA LYS A 351 0.40 -14.65 -19.63
C LYS A 351 1.81 -14.30 -19.20
N GLY A 352 2.73 -15.26 -19.23
CA GLY A 352 4.12 -15.07 -18.82
C GLY A 352 4.38 -15.51 -17.37
N GLY A 353 5.60 -15.29 -16.89
CA GLY A 353 6.05 -15.69 -15.55
C GLY A 353 6.32 -14.49 -14.65
N LEU A 354 7.13 -14.69 -13.60
CA LEU A 354 7.59 -13.63 -12.71
C LEU A 354 9.02 -13.18 -13.03
N SER A 355 9.25 -11.86 -13.03
CA SER A 355 10.59 -11.27 -13.15
C SER A 355 10.73 -10.02 -12.29
N PHE A 356 11.91 -9.82 -11.71
CA PHE A 356 12.14 -8.75 -10.73
C PHE A 356 13.41 -7.97 -11.04
N SER A 357 13.33 -6.65 -10.97
CA SER A 357 14.49 -5.76 -10.86
C SER A 357 14.33 -4.92 -9.59
N HIS A 358 15.41 -4.76 -8.84
CA HIS A 358 15.43 -3.99 -7.60
C HIS A 358 16.80 -3.33 -7.45
N ARG A 359 16.81 -2.07 -7.05
CA ARG A 359 18.03 -1.28 -6.85
C ARG A 359 17.89 -0.41 -5.62
N PHE A 360 18.98 -0.32 -4.86
CA PHE A 360 19.18 0.79 -3.94
C PHE A 360 19.90 1.91 -4.67
N ILE A 361 19.39 3.13 -4.54
CA ILE A 361 19.92 4.28 -5.25
C ILE A 361 20.18 5.38 -4.23
N ASP A 362 21.43 5.84 -4.16
CA ASP A 362 21.79 7.03 -3.40
C ASP A 362 21.32 8.27 -4.17
N MET A 363 20.25 8.88 -3.67
CA MET A 363 19.62 10.06 -4.27
C MET A 363 20.26 11.37 -3.79
N SER A 364 21.27 11.34 -2.92
CA SER A 364 21.86 12.58 -2.40
C SER A 364 22.69 13.34 -3.44
N GLN A 365 23.31 12.66 -4.39
CA GLN A 365 24.07 13.27 -5.52
C GLN A 365 24.07 12.34 -6.75
N HIS A 366 22.91 11.79 -7.10
CA HIS A 366 22.78 10.84 -8.19
C HIS A 366 22.96 11.54 -9.55
N PRO A 367 23.88 11.07 -10.42
CA PRO A 367 24.07 11.65 -11.74
C PRO A 367 22.90 11.32 -12.69
N VAL A 368 22.36 12.35 -13.33
CA VAL A 368 21.31 12.27 -14.34
C VAL A 368 21.91 12.60 -15.71
N ARG A 369 21.98 11.61 -16.59
CA ARG A 369 22.61 11.76 -17.90
C ARG A 369 21.88 12.78 -18.78
N SER A 370 22.60 13.38 -19.71
CA SER A 370 22.13 14.50 -20.53
C SER A 370 20.87 14.19 -21.35
N GLU A 371 20.66 12.92 -21.73
CA GLU A 371 19.46 12.48 -22.44
C GLU A 371 18.21 12.42 -21.55
N PHE A 372 18.36 12.37 -20.22
CA PHE A 372 17.25 12.37 -19.25
C PHE A 372 17.05 13.72 -18.56
N SER A 373 18.12 14.50 -18.37
CA SER A 373 18.11 15.71 -17.54
C SER A 373 17.23 16.84 -18.06
N GLY A 374 16.93 16.84 -19.36
CA GLY A 374 16.22 17.91 -20.05
C GLY A 374 17.05 19.17 -20.30
N THR A 375 18.28 19.25 -19.78
CA THR A 375 19.20 20.40 -19.97
C THR A 375 20.24 20.16 -21.06
N GLY A 376 20.36 18.91 -21.54
CA GLY A 376 21.41 18.50 -22.48
C GLY A 376 22.79 18.32 -21.84
N LYS A 377 22.89 18.42 -20.50
CA LYS A 377 24.10 18.17 -19.71
C LYS A 377 23.83 17.15 -18.63
N THR A 378 24.88 16.53 -18.08
CA THR A 378 24.74 15.72 -16.87
C THR A 378 24.38 16.64 -15.71
N GLU A 379 23.22 16.39 -15.11
CA GLU A 379 22.74 17.07 -13.90
C GLU A 379 22.83 16.12 -12.70
N TYR A 380 22.48 16.60 -11.51
CA TYR A 380 22.53 15.79 -10.30
C TYR A 380 21.29 16.00 -9.44
N THR A 381 20.89 14.96 -8.71
CA THR A 381 19.98 15.13 -7.57
C THR A 381 20.71 15.77 -6.39
N CYS A 382 19.97 16.15 -5.36
CA CYS A 382 20.46 16.89 -4.20
C CYS A 382 20.30 16.09 -2.90
N PRO A 383 21.09 16.40 -1.85
CA PRO A 383 20.82 15.90 -0.51
C PRO A 383 19.40 16.31 -0.10
N SER A 384 18.69 15.43 0.61
CA SER A 384 17.27 15.64 0.90
C SER A 384 17.03 16.95 1.68
N ALA A 385 16.06 17.75 1.24
CA ALA A 385 15.68 18.97 1.94
C ALA A 385 14.20 19.30 1.81
N TYR A 386 13.62 19.77 2.92
CA TYR A 386 12.28 20.38 2.93
C TYR A 386 12.35 21.85 2.55
N GLY A 387 11.42 22.29 1.72
CA GLY A 387 11.25 23.69 1.34
C GLY A 387 10.37 24.48 2.30
N TYR A 388 10.36 25.80 2.16
CA TYR A 388 9.40 26.66 2.87
C TYR A 388 7.95 26.24 2.57
N ALA A 389 7.64 25.90 1.31
CA ALA A 389 6.31 25.47 0.90
C ALA A 389 5.85 24.15 1.56
N PHE A 390 6.77 23.29 2.03
CA PHE A 390 6.37 22.12 2.81
C PHE A 390 5.67 22.54 4.11
N ALA A 391 6.18 23.56 4.81
CA ALA A 391 5.58 24.02 6.05
C ALA A 391 4.25 24.78 5.85
N ALA A 392 3.90 25.11 4.59
CA ALA A 392 2.61 25.68 4.25
C ALA A 392 1.46 24.65 4.26
N GLY A 393 1.78 23.35 4.22
CA GLY A 393 0.80 22.29 3.94
C GLY A 393 0.16 22.44 2.55
N SER A 394 -0.69 21.50 2.15
CA SER A 394 -1.63 21.74 1.03
C SER A 394 -2.77 22.60 1.55
N THR A 395 -2.96 23.77 0.93
CA THR A 395 -4.00 24.71 1.37
C THR A 395 -5.42 24.16 1.21
N GLU A 396 -5.61 23.29 0.22
CA GLU A 396 -6.85 22.60 -0.13
C GLU A 396 -7.23 21.52 0.91
N GLU A 397 -6.26 21.05 1.70
CA GLU A 397 -6.43 20.03 2.76
C GLU A 397 -6.22 20.59 4.17
N GLY A 398 -6.35 21.91 4.33
CA GLY A 398 -6.34 22.57 5.62
C GLY A 398 -5.11 23.44 5.92
N GLY A 399 -4.10 23.39 5.04
CA GLY A 399 -2.88 24.18 5.17
C GLY A 399 -2.01 23.79 6.36
N GLY A 400 -0.99 24.61 6.59
CA GLY A 400 0.03 24.41 7.60
C GLY A 400 0.29 25.68 8.40
N HIS A 401 1.55 25.96 8.69
CA HIS A 401 1.92 27.06 9.58
C HIS A 401 1.78 28.42 8.88
N PHE A 402 1.12 29.39 9.53
CA PHE A 402 0.74 30.70 8.96
C PHE A 402 1.89 31.57 8.42
N LEU A 403 3.15 31.27 8.76
CA LEU A 403 4.34 31.94 8.23
C LEU A 403 4.69 31.51 6.80
N PHE A 404 4.08 30.42 6.33
CA PHE A 404 4.36 29.79 5.05
C PHE A 404 3.11 29.78 4.17
N HIS A 405 3.32 29.85 2.87
CA HIS A 405 2.28 29.66 1.86
C HIS A 405 2.84 28.86 0.69
N GLU A 406 1.98 28.22 -0.08
CA GLU A 406 2.41 27.56 -1.31
C GLU A 406 2.96 28.57 -2.32
N GLY A 407 3.93 28.14 -3.12
CA GLY A 407 4.63 29.00 -4.08
C GLY A 407 5.89 29.68 -3.55
N MET A 408 6.31 29.41 -2.31
CA MET A 408 7.50 30.03 -1.74
C MET A 408 8.80 29.46 -2.33
N THR A 409 9.52 30.32 -3.06
CA THR A 409 10.84 30.06 -3.66
C THR A 409 11.94 30.78 -2.87
N GLU A 410 13.21 30.61 -3.26
CA GLU A 410 14.35 31.36 -2.69
C GLU A 410 14.13 32.89 -2.70
N LYS A 411 13.31 33.43 -3.62
CA LYS A 411 12.94 34.87 -3.62
C LYS A 411 12.11 35.27 -2.40
N ASN A 412 11.40 34.33 -1.79
CA ASN A 412 10.56 34.51 -0.61
C ASN A 412 11.34 34.29 0.69
N ARG A 413 12.61 33.86 0.63
CA ARG A 413 13.43 33.57 1.81
C ARG A 413 13.50 34.77 2.75
N ARG A 414 13.43 34.50 4.05
CA ARG A 414 13.47 35.51 5.11
C ARG A 414 14.51 35.13 6.15
N PHE A 415 15.37 36.09 6.53
CA PHE A 415 16.44 35.84 7.49
C PHE A 415 15.92 35.33 8.85
N TYR A 416 14.76 35.82 9.30
CA TYR A 416 14.20 35.42 10.59
C TYR A 416 13.64 33.99 10.58
N ILE A 417 13.08 33.53 9.45
CA ILE A 417 12.64 32.13 9.29
C ILE A 417 13.85 31.21 9.31
N ASP A 418 14.89 31.54 8.54
CA ASP A 418 16.16 30.80 8.54
C ASP A 418 16.82 30.74 9.93
N TRP A 419 16.73 31.84 10.69
CA TRP A 419 17.28 31.91 12.04
C TRP A 419 16.53 30.97 13.01
N ILE A 420 15.19 30.91 12.92
CA ILE A 420 14.37 29.97 13.70
C ILE A 420 14.65 28.53 13.29
N ALA A 421 14.66 28.24 11.98
CA ALA A 421 14.94 26.90 11.46
C ALA A 421 16.34 26.38 11.85
N LYS A 422 17.35 27.27 11.87
CA LYS A 422 18.70 26.97 12.36
C LYS A 422 18.68 26.52 13.83
N PHE A 423 17.88 27.17 14.67
CA PHE A 423 17.78 26.82 16.08
C PHE A 423 17.05 25.49 16.29
N MET A 424 16.06 25.18 15.46
CA MET A 424 15.33 23.91 15.51
C MET A 424 16.15 22.71 15.02
N LEU A 425 17.02 22.91 14.02
CA LEU A 425 17.82 21.82 13.44
C LEU A 425 19.25 22.28 13.11
N GLN A 426 19.44 22.87 11.93
CA GLN A 426 20.72 23.44 11.48
C GLN A 426 20.51 24.33 10.24
N SER A 427 21.51 25.14 9.89
CA SER A 427 21.49 25.91 8.64
C SER A 427 21.88 25.04 7.43
N PRO A 428 21.19 25.17 6.28
CA PRO A 428 21.61 24.52 5.02
C PRO A 428 22.92 25.11 4.50
N SER A 429 23.74 24.29 3.85
CA SER A 429 24.92 24.77 3.13
C SER A 429 24.53 25.59 1.88
N GLU A 430 25.39 26.50 1.44
CA GLU A 430 25.17 27.24 0.19
C GLU A 430 25.12 26.30 -1.03
N LYS A 431 25.93 25.22 -1.02
CA LYS A 431 25.90 24.19 -2.07
C LYS A 431 24.53 23.50 -2.14
N LEU A 432 23.92 23.20 -0.99
CA LEU A 432 22.58 22.62 -0.95
C LEU A 432 21.52 23.59 -1.46
N ARG A 433 21.59 24.87 -1.07
CA ARG A 433 20.67 25.91 -1.56
C ARG A 433 20.76 26.05 -3.08
N GLU A 434 21.97 26.09 -3.62
CA GLU A 434 22.20 26.16 -5.07
C GLU A 434 21.62 24.93 -5.79
N CYS A 435 21.88 23.72 -5.27
CA CYS A 435 21.37 22.48 -5.84
C CYS A 435 19.82 22.42 -5.84
N GLN A 436 19.19 22.84 -4.74
CA GLN A 436 17.74 22.75 -4.56
C GLN A 436 16.96 23.87 -5.26
N ASN A 437 17.62 24.85 -5.87
CA ASN A 437 16.97 25.99 -6.54
C ASN A 437 15.84 25.52 -7.49
N PRO A 438 14.66 26.16 -7.52
CA PRO A 438 14.27 27.40 -6.82
C PRO A 438 13.70 27.22 -5.41
N LYS A 439 13.74 26.02 -4.82
CA LYS A 439 13.23 25.76 -3.46
C LYS A 439 13.96 26.62 -2.43
N ALA A 440 13.20 27.40 -1.65
CA ALA A 440 13.71 27.97 -0.41
C ALA A 440 13.91 26.87 0.62
N VAL A 441 15.16 26.47 0.88
CA VAL A 441 15.45 25.37 1.82
C VAL A 441 15.11 25.78 3.25
N LEU A 442 14.18 25.05 3.89
CA LEU A 442 13.82 25.19 5.29
C LEU A 442 14.64 24.26 6.18
N PHE A 443 14.64 22.94 5.88
CA PHE A 443 15.33 21.93 6.68
C PHE A 443 16.27 21.06 5.83
N PRO A 444 17.59 21.10 6.06
CA PRO A 444 18.58 20.35 5.29
C PRO A 444 18.77 18.91 5.80
N MET A 445 17.72 18.09 5.70
CA MET A 445 17.70 16.73 6.29
C MET A 445 18.84 15.82 5.83
N GLY A 446 19.37 16.03 4.62
CA GLY A 446 20.48 15.26 4.06
C GLY A 446 21.86 15.68 4.55
N GLU A 447 21.98 16.82 5.24
CA GLU A 447 23.25 17.37 5.73
C GLU A 447 23.41 17.29 7.25
N THR A 448 22.40 16.79 7.97
CA THR A 448 22.42 16.73 9.44
C THR A 448 23.53 15.83 9.97
N LYS A 449 23.93 16.08 11.23
CA LYS A 449 25.03 15.38 11.90
C LYS A 449 24.53 14.74 13.20
N PRO A 450 25.11 13.60 13.62
CA PRO A 450 26.22 12.87 12.98
C PRO A 450 25.82 12.10 11.72
N ILE A 451 24.51 11.89 11.50
CA ILE A 451 23.95 11.22 10.32
C ILE A 451 22.82 12.07 9.72
N PRO A 452 22.51 11.89 8.42
CA PRO A 452 21.31 12.44 7.81
C PRO A 452 20.04 12.06 8.60
N SER A 453 19.10 12.98 8.68
CA SER A 453 17.83 12.83 9.41
C SER A 453 16.74 12.19 8.55
N LEU A 454 17.00 11.98 7.27
CA LEU A 454 16.20 11.15 6.37
C LEU A 454 17.11 10.17 5.60
N PRO A 455 16.59 9.01 5.17
CA PRO A 455 17.30 8.10 4.28
C PRO A 455 17.73 8.82 2.99
N GLN A 456 18.99 8.64 2.58
CA GLN A 456 19.49 9.13 1.28
C GLN A 456 19.57 8.03 0.22
N ILE A 457 19.70 6.78 0.68
CA ILE A 457 19.68 5.58 -0.16
C ILE A 457 18.27 5.02 -0.08
N LEU A 458 17.61 4.86 -1.22
CA LEU A 458 16.19 4.50 -1.29
C LEU A 458 15.97 3.24 -2.14
N PRO A 459 15.01 2.37 -1.79
CA PRO A 459 14.67 1.18 -2.57
C PRO A 459 13.76 1.52 -3.75
N TYR A 460 14.12 1.05 -4.94
CA TYR A 460 13.27 1.10 -6.13
C TYR A 460 13.19 -0.28 -6.77
N GLY A 461 12.08 -0.55 -7.46
CA GLY A 461 11.92 -1.84 -8.14
C GLY A 461 10.98 -1.80 -9.33
N LEU A 462 11.16 -2.76 -10.22
CA LEU A 462 10.30 -3.01 -11.37
C LEU A 462 9.96 -4.51 -11.39
N VAL A 463 8.68 -4.83 -11.26
CA VAL A 463 8.21 -6.22 -11.19
C VAL A 463 7.33 -6.52 -12.38
N LEU A 464 7.56 -7.66 -13.03
CA LEU A 464 6.65 -8.23 -14.02
C LEU A 464 5.89 -9.40 -13.40
N VAL A 465 4.57 -9.29 -13.41
CA VAL A 465 3.64 -10.39 -13.11
C VAL A 465 2.95 -10.74 -14.42
N GLY A 466 3.53 -11.70 -15.15
CA GLY A 466 3.15 -11.94 -16.53
C GLY A 466 3.31 -10.68 -17.39
N GLU A 467 2.22 -10.26 -18.03
CA GLU A 467 2.17 -9.06 -18.88
C GLU A 467 1.85 -7.76 -18.10
N LEU A 468 1.74 -7.81 -16.77
CA LEU A 468 1.59 -6.62 -15.92
C LEU A 468 2.95 -6.15 -15.39
N SER A 469 3.28 -4.88 -15.62
CA SER A 469 4.42 -4.21 -14.98
C SER A 469 3.99 -3.38 -13.76
N ILE A 470 4.67 -3.56 -12.63
CA ILE A 470 4.47 -2.81 -11.39
C ILE A 470 5.74 -2.01 -11.12
N MET A 471 5.65 -0.68 -11.18
CA MET A 471 6.72 0.24 -10.77
C MET A 471 6.64 0.47 -9.27
N VAL A 472 7.74 0.29 -8.55
CA VAL A 472 7.82 0.33 -7.09
C VAL A 472 8.71 1.49 -6.66
N LEU A 473 8.16 2.39 -5.85
CA LEU A 473 8.90 3.53 -5.33
C LEU A 473 8.33 4.03 -4.00
N PRO A 474 9.16 4.63 -3.13
CA PRO A 474 8.80 5.02 -1.78
C PRO A 474 8.20 6.43 -1.70
N HIS A 475 7.61 6.92 -2.80
CA HIS A 475 7.21 8.32 -2.92
C HIS A 475 5.71 8.47 -3.15
N GLU A 476 5.22 9.65 -2.79
CA GLU A 476 3.94 10.21 -3.23
C GLU A 476 4.16 10.90 -4.58
N VAL A 477 3.66 10.28 -5.65
CA VAL A 477 4.02 10.68 -7.02
C VAL A 477 2.89 11.50 -7.63
N THR A 478 3.19 12.68 -8.17
CA THR A 478 2.18 13.49 -8.86
C THR A 478 1.69 12.84 -10.15
N THR A 479 0.52 13.25 -10.60
CA THR A 479 -0.14 12.74 -11.80
C THR A 479 0.76 12.78 -13.03
N MET A 480 1.38 13.92 -13.34
CA MET A 480 2.24 14.01 -14.53
C MET A 480 3.58 13.27 -14.37
N SER A 481 4.13 13.23 -13.16
CA SER A 481 5.31 12.43 -12.84
C SER A 481 5.08 10.95 -13.13
N SER A 482 3.95 10.40 -12.69
CA SER A 482 3.54 9.02 -12.95
C SER A 482 3.39 8.74 -14.45
N ARG A 483 2.74 9.65 -15.20
CA ARG A 483 2.58 9.53 -16.65
C ARG A 483 3.94 9.45 -17.37
N ARG A 484 4.89 10.32 -17.01
CA ARG A 484 6.25 10.32 -17.59
C ARG A 484 7.02 9.04 -17.24
N LEU A 485 6.95 8.57 -16.00
CA LEU A 485 7.56 7.31 -15.56
C LEU A 485 6.99 6.10 -16.30
N LYS A 486 5.66 5.98 -16.36
CA LYS A 486 4.99 4.89 -17.08
C LYS A 486 5.33 4.90 -18.57
N LYS A 487 5.41 6.08 -19.19
CA LYS A 487 5.82 6.23 -20.60
C LYS A 487 7.25 5.76 -20.84
N GLU A 488 8.16 6.09 -19.93
CA GLU A 488 9.57 5.68 -20.00
C GLU A 488 9.70 4.15 -20.01
N VAL A 489 9.12 3.47 -19.01
CA VAL A 489 9.15 2.00 -18.93
C VAL A 489 8.47 1.34 -20.12
N LYS A 490 7.30 1.85 -20.54
CA LYS A 490 6.58 1.34 -21.72
C LYS A 490 7.41 1.45 -23.00
N SER A 491 8.22 2.50 -23.15
CA SER A 491 9.07 2.68 -24.33
C SER A 491 10.12 1.57 -24.50
N VAL A 492 10.53 0.98 -23.37
CA VAL A 492 11.49 -0.12 -23.31
C VAL A 492 10.78 -1.46 -23.45
N LEU A 493 9.81 -1.74 -22.57
CA LEU A 493 9.14 -3.05 -22.50
C LEU A 493 8.21 -3.33 -23.69
N LYS A 494 7.61 -2.30 -24.30
CA LYS A 494 6.75 -2.40 -25.49
C LYS A 494 5.72 -3.53 -25.33
N ASP A 495 5.69 -4.48 -26.28
CA ASP A 495 4.73 -5.58 -26.35
C ASP A 495 4.96 -6.68 -25.27
N LYS A 496 6.01 -6.58 -24.46
CA LYS A 496 6.20 -7.48 -23.30
C LYS A 496 5.16 -7.26 -22.20
N ILE A 497 4.52 -6.10 -22.18
CA ILE A 497 3.51 -5.76 -21.19
C ILE A 497 2.22 -5.33 -21.87
N SER A 498 1.09 -5.77 -21.33
CA SER A 498 -0.22 -5.22 -21.69
C SER A 498 -0.51 -3.96 -20.87
N ASP A 499 -0.05 -3.96 -19.62
CA ASP A 499 -0.47 -3.01 -18.60
C ASP A 499 0.69 -2.59 -17.70
N ILE A 500 0.60 -1.37 -17.19
CA ILE A 500 1.57 -0.82 -16.25
C ILE A 500 0.83 -0.09 -15.14
N VAL A 501 1.27 -0.34 -13.92
CA VAL A 501 0.83 0.36 -12.72
C VAL A 501 2.02 0.95 -12.00
N LEU A 502 1.76 2.01 -11.25
CA LEU A 502 2.70 2.58 -10.30
C LEU A 502 2.16 2.24 -8.91
N SER A 503 3.02 1.69 -8.06
CA SER A 503 2.78 1.42 -6.65
C SER A 503 3.63 2.41 -5.86
N GLY A 504 3.06 3.58 -5.58
CA GLY A 504 3.67 4.60 -4.72
C GLY A 504 3.73 4.12 -3.27
N LEU A 505 4.44 4.85 -2.40
CA LEU A 505 4.50 4.54 -0.96
C LEU A 505 4.83 3.07 -0.65
N THR A 506 5.72 2.48 -1.45
CA THR A 506 6.04 1.06 -1.38
C THR A 506 7.50 0.87 -0.97
N ASN A 507 7.72 0.00 0.00
CA ASN A 507 9.01 -0.43 0.57
C ASN A 507 9.76 0.61 1.43
N ASP A 508 9.48 1.90 1.29
CA ASP A 508 9.97 2.97 2.18
C ASP A 508 9.04 4.19 2.07
N PHE A 509 9.34 5.28 2.79
CA PHE A 509 8.68 6.58 2.63
C PHE A 509 9.69 7.72 2.49
N SER A 510 9.62 8.47 1.38
CA SER A 510 10.55 9.53 1.04
C SER A 510 9.89 10.72 0.33
N GLY A 511 8.79 11.21 0.89
CA GLY A 511 8.11 12.42 0.42
C GLY A 511 7.62 12.34 -1.03
N TYR A 512 7.64 13.48 -1.72
CA TYR A 512 6.97 13.62 -3.02
C TYR A 512 7.94 13.50 -4.22
N ILE A 513 7.36 13.19 -5.38
CA ILE A 513 8.01 13.33 -6.69
C ILE A 513 7.12 14.18 -7.59
N THR A 514 7.66 15.32 -8.00
CA THR A 514 7.07 16.28 -8.95
C THR A 514 7.85 16.31 -10.26
N THR A 515 7.22 16.79 -11.34
CA THR A 515 7.95 17.13 -12.56
C THR A 515 8.88 18.33 -12.32
N PRO A 516 9.94 18.54 -13.13
CA PRO A 516 10.73 19.77 -13.05
C PRO A 516 9.89 21.05 -13.15
N GLU A 517 8.80 21.02 -13.92
CA GLU A 517 7.87 22.12 -14.11
C GLU A 517 7.02 22.35 -12.87
N GLU A 518 6.42 21.30 -12.30
CA GLU A 518 5.70 21.36 -11.02
C GLU A 518 6.62 21.80 -9.88
N TYR A 519 7.83 21.25 -9.79
CA TYR A 519 8.86 21.62 -8.81
C TYR A 519 9.16 23.12 -8.85
N SER A 520 9.24 23.70 -10.04
CA SER A 520 9.55 25.13 -10.21
C SER A 520 8.52 26.06 -9.58
N THR A 521 7.27 25.60 -9.43
CA THR A 521 6.20 26.37 -8.80
C THR A 521 6.30 26.42 -7.29
N GLN A 522 6.94 25.40 -6.67
CA GLN A 522 7.03 25.26 -5.21
C GLN A 522 5.66 25.34 -4.50
N ASN A 523 4.63 24.72 -5.08
CA ASN A 523 3.49 24.20 -4.30
C ASN A 523 3.96 23.17 -3.26
N TYR A 524 3.06 22.70 -2.38
CA TYR A 524 3.41 21.78 -1.28
C TYR A 524 4.26 20.58 -1.73
N GLU A 525 3.84 19.88 -2.78
CA GLU A 525 4.54 18.70 -3.32
C GLU A 525 5.93 19.07 -3.86
N GLY A 526 6.09 20.26 -4.44
CA GLY A 526 7.38 20.77 -4.91
C GLY A 526 8.32 21.11 -3.75
N GLY A 527 7.78 21.66 -2.67
CA GLY A 527 8.50 21.91 -1.41
C GLY A 527 8.96 20.62 -0.72
N HIS A 528 8.22 19.53 -0.93
CA HIS A 528 8.46 18.20 -0.35
C HIS A 528 9.08 17.20 -1.33
N THR A 529 9.45 17.63 -2.55
CA THR A 529 10.26 16.83 -3.46
C THR A 529 11.71 16.85 -2.98
N LEU A 530 12.07 15.90 -2.12
CA LEU A 530 13.23 15.99 -1.23
C LEU A 530 14.57 16.18 -1.95
N HIS A 531 14.79 15.46 -3.06
CA HIS A 531 16.08 15.39 -3.74
C HIS A 531 16.24 16.39 -4.90
N GLY A 532 15.43 17.45 -4.90
CA GLY A 532 15.54 18.57 -5.83
C GLY A 532 14.89 18.32 -7.20
N GLN A 533 15.07 19.30 -8.10
CA GLN A 533 14.36 19.36 -9.38
C GLN A 533 14.59 18.13 -10.28
N GLN A 534 15.77 17.51 -10.20
CA GLN A 534 16.15 16.37 -11.05
C GLN A 534 15.66 15.02 -10.52
N SER A 535 14.92 14.99 -9.39
CA SER A 535 14.43 13.74 -8.77
C SER A 535 13.66 12.87 -9.76
N LEU A 536 12.66 13.41 -10.48
CA LEU A 536 11.91 12.64 -11.47
C LEU A 536 12.78 12.12 -12.61
N ASN A 537 13.72 12.93 -13.11
CA ASN A 537 14.55 12.54 -14.25
C ASN A 537 15.55 11.44 -13.87
N ALA A 538 16.09 11.48 -12.65
CA ALA A 538 16.85 10.37 -12.07
C ALA A 538 16.01 9.08 -12.05
N LEU A 539 14.76 9.15 -11.58
CA LEU A 539 13.89 7.98 -11.56
C LEU A 539 13.58 7.47 -12.98
N ARG A 540 13.31 8.34 -13.95
CA ARG A 540 13.12 7.94 -15.36
C ARG A 540 14.33 7.18 -15.89
N GLN A 541 15.53 7.70 -15.67
CA GLN A 541 16.78 7.04 -16.04
C GLN A 541 16.89 5.64 -15.42
N GLU A 542 16.61 5.51 -14.13
CA GLU A 542 16.80 4.26 -13.39
C GLU A 542 15.74 3.22 -13.73
N PHE A 543 14.49 3.64 -13.94
CA PHE A 543 13.44 2.76 -14.44
C PHE A 543 13.65 2.34 -15.90
N PHE A 544 14.21 3.19 -16.75
CA PHE A 544 14.68 2.79 -18.07
C PHE A 544 15.75 1.69 -17.97
N GLY A 545 16.72 1.86 -17.06
CA GLY A 545 17.75 0.87 -16.79
C GLY A 545 17.19 -0.47 -16.30
N MET A 546 16.32 -0.45 -15.30
CA MET A 546 15.68 -1.65 -14.77
C MET A 546 14.82 -2.36 -15.83
N ALA A 547 14.09 -1.63 -16.66
CA ALA A 547 13.33 -2.22 -17.78
C ALA A 547 14.26 -2.87 -18.82
N SER A 548 15.40 -2.24 -19.11
CA SER A 548 16.40 -2.75 -20.05
C SER A 548 17.07 -4.03 -19.53
N ASP A 549 17.35 -4.11 -18.23
CA ASP A 549 17.89 -5.31 -17.57
C ASP A 549 16.93 -6.49 -17.72
N LEU A 550 15.64 -6.28 -17.44
CA LEU A 550 14.61 -7.32 -17.54
C LEU A 550 14.45 -7.84 -18.98
N ILE A 551 14.60 -6.99 -20.00
CA ILE A 551 14.60 -7.44 -21.40
C ILE A 551 15.80 -8.35 -21.69
N GLN A 552 16.95 -8.05 -21.09
CA GLN A 552 18.18 -8.82 -21.24
C GLN A 552 18.22 -10.08 -20.36
N GLY A 553 17.19 -10.33 -19.56
CA GLY A 553 17.14 -11.44 -18.61
C GLY A 553 18.03 -11.24 -17.38
N ILE A 554 18.46 -10.00 -17.12
CA ILE A 554 19.20 -9.63 -15.92
C ILE A 554 18.18 -9.32 -14.83
N GLU A 555 18.06 -10.23 -13.87
CA GLU A 555 17.11 -10.12 -12.77
C GLU A 555 17.81 -9.93 -11.43
N PHE A 556 17.09 -9.30 -10.50
CA PHE A 556 17.51 -9.24 -9.11
C PHE A 556 17.43 -10.62 -8.47
N THR A 557 18.48 -10.98 -7.72
CA THR A 557 18.53 -12.19 -6.91
C THR A 557 19.13 -11.88 -5.55
N ASN A 558 18.95 -12.73 -4.55
CA ASN A 558 19.65 -12.60 -3.27
C ASN A 558 21.19 -12.63 -3.41
N ALA A 559 21.71 -13.25 -4.48
CA ALA A 559 23.14 -13.25 -4.78
C ALA A 559 23.63 -11.90 -5.35
N SER A 560 22.72 -11.11 -5.93
CA SER A 560 22.97 -9.75 -6.41
C SER A 560 23.06 -8.79 -5.21
N LYS A 561 24.13 -8.90 -4.42
CA LYS A 561 24.37 -7.98 -3.30
C LYS A 561 24.49 -6.55 -3.84
N SER A 562 23.61 -5.66 -3.37
CA SER A 562 23.76 -4.24 -3.60
C SER A 562 25.00 -3.73 -2.84
N GLU A 563 25.85 -2.96 -3.51
CA GLU A 563 27.03 -2.34 -2.88
C GLU A 563 26.64 -1.26 -1.86
N ILE A 564 25.42 -0.70 -2.00
CA ILE A 564 24.87 0.32 -1.11
C ILE A 564 23.51 -0.14 -0.55
N THR A 565 23.23 0.16 0.71
CA THR A 565 21.94 -0.11 1.38
C THR A 565 21.59 1.03 2.34
N PRO A 566 20.31 1.26 2.65
CA PRO A 566 19.90 2.20 3.69
C PRO A 566 20.55 1.86 5.04
N LEU A 567 20.77 2.88 5.86
CA LEU A 567 21.44 2.73 7.15
C LEU A 567 20.57 1.93 8.13
N ASP A 568 21.18 0.98 8.85
CA ASP A 568 20.50 0.31 9.95
C ASP A 568 20.57 1.14 11.24
N LEU A 569 19.42 1.65 11.66
CA LEU A 569 19.25 2.45 12.88
C LEU A 569 18.62 1.67 14.04
N SER A 570 18.43 0.36 13.91
CA SER A 570 17.83 -0.49 14.96
C SER A 570 18.53 -0.38 16.32
N GLY A 571 19.86 -0.17 16.34
CA GLY A 571 20.64 0.05 17.56
C GLY A 571 20.66 1.49 18.09
N LYS A 572 20.03 2.44 17.39
CA LYS A 572 20.00 3.88 17.76
C LYS A 572 18.64 4.37 18.21
N VAL A 573 17.56 3.64 17.93
CA VAL A 573 16.23 4.03 18.40
C VAL A 573 16.09 3.87 19.91
N HIS A 574 15.26 4.74 20.51
CA HIS A 574 14.96 4.74 21.94
C HIS A 574 13.48 4.37 22.16
N PRO A 575 13.16 3.09 22.42
CA PRO A 575 11.80 2.66 22.64
C PRO A 575 11.14 3.31 23.84
N LEU A 576 9.96 3.89 23.60
CA LEU A 576 9.07 4.38 24.63
C LEU A 576 7.98 3.36 24.93
N LYS A 577 7.48 3.44 26.17
CA LYS A 577 6.32 2.70 26.60
C LYS A 577 5.05 3.41 26.13
N LEU A 578 4.06 2.62 25.70
CA LEU A 578 2.75 3.16 25.35
C LEU A 578 2.11 3.91 26.54
N PRO A 579 1.51 5.09 26.31
CA PRO A 579 0.81 5.82 27.37
C PRO A 579 -0.28 4.98 28.02
N GLU A 580 -0.42 5.09 29.35
CA GLU A 580 -1.46 4.38 30.12
C GLU A 580 -1.49 2.84 29.96
N SER A 581 -0.39 2.21 29.52
CA SER A 581 -0.31 0.74 29.33
C SER A 581 -0.20 -0.07 30.61
N ASP A 582 0.25 0.55 31.71
CA ASP A 582 0.34 -0.08 33.04
C ASP A 582 -0.58 0.61 34.06
N THR A 583 -1.65 1.26 33.59
CA THR A 583 -2.60 1.90 34.49
C THR A 583 -3.32 0.85 35.32
N VAL A 584 -3.04 0.84 36.63
CA VAL A 584 -3.68 -0.05 37.60
C VAL A 584 -5.08 0.45 37.92
N THR A 585 -6.08 -0.44 37.82
CA THR A 585 -7.49 -0.14 38.06
C THR A 585 -8.21 -1.29 38.78
N THR A 586 -9.39 -1.00 39.32
CA THR A 586 -10.35 -2.04 39.69
C THR A 586 -11.07 -2.55 38.44
N GLU A 587 -11.72 -3.71 38.53
CA GLU A 587 -12.49 -4.26 37.40
C GLU A 587 -13.62 -3.29 37.00
N PRO A 588 -13.66 -2.81 35.75
CA PRO A 588 -14.74 -1.93 35.28
C PRO A 588 -16.06 -2.69 35.15
N LYS A 589 -17.15 -2.14 35.71
CA LYS A 589 -18.48 -2.80 35.78
C LYS A 589 -19.67 -1.89 35.51
N GLN A 590 -19.47 -0.58 35.40
CA GLN A 590 -20.56 0.39 35.47
C GLN A 590 -20.99 0.86 34.09
N VAL A 591 -22.31 0.88 33.85
CA VAL A 591 -22.92 1.72 32.81
C VAL A 591 -23.10 3.12 33.39
N LEU A 592 -22.37 4.08 32.85
CA LEU A 592 -22.35 5.48 33.32
C LEU A 592 -23.49 6.30 32.70
N LYS A 593 -23.80 6.04 31.43
CA LYS A 593 -24.94 6.65 30.72
C LYS A 593 -25.59 5.57 29.84
N PRO A 594 -26.79 5.08 30.18
CA PRO A 594 -27.48 4.07 29.39
C PRO A 594 -27.99 4.64 28.07
N ASN A 595 -28.14 3.76 27.06
CA ASN A 595 -28.90 4.04 25.85
C ASN A 595 -30.42 4.05 26.13
N GLY A 596 -31.21 4.53 25.16
CA GLY A 596 -32.67 4.40 25.17
C GLY A 596 -33.13 2.97 24.88
N ASN A 597 -34.43 2.71 25.02
CA ASN A 597 -35.00 1.36 24.87
C ASN A 597 -35.51 1.06 23.45
N LEU A 598 -35.71 2.09 22.61
CA LEU A 598 -36.28 1.98 21.28
C LEU A 598 -35.62 2.97 20.33
N TYR A 599 -35.23 2.50 19.16
CA TYR A 599 -34.63 3.30 18.09
C TYR A 599 -35.30 2.98 16.75
N GLN A 600 -35.54 4.01 15.95
CA GLN A 600 -35.89 3.84 14.55
C GLN A 600 -34.60 3.57 13.76
N LYS A 601 -34.70 2.79 12.69
CA LYS A 601 -33.57 2.61 11.77
C LYS A 601 -33.06 3.94 11.24
N GLY A 602 -31.73 4.10 11.19
CA GLY A 602 -31.08 5.37 10.86
C GLY A 602 -30.74 6.21 12.09
N ASN A 603 -31.27 5.91 13.28
CA ASN A 603 -30.86 6.59 14.50
C ASN A 603 -29.50 6.11 15.01
N GLN A 604 -28.81 6.99 15.74
CA GLN A 604 -27.59 6.67 16.45
C GLN A 604 -27.90 6.15 17.86
N VAL A 605 -27.26 5.05 18.24
CA VAL A 605 -27.30 4.48 19.59
C VAL A 605 -26.00 4.85 20.29
N VAL A 606 -26.09 5.40 21.50
CA VAL A 606 -24.93 5.80 22.32
C VAL A 606 -25.09 5.25 23.73
N CYS A 607 -24.04 4.63 24.26
CA CYS A 607 -23.94 4.19 25.64
C CYS A 607 -22.57 4.56 26.22
N LYS A 608 -22.50 4.99 27.48
CA LYS A 608 -21.22 5.24 28.18
C LYS A 608 -21.01 4.26 29.30
N VAL A 609 -19.80 3.71 29.39
CA VAL A 609 -19.39 2.71 30.39
C VAL A 609 -18.09 3.13 31.06
N SER A 610 -17.86 2.62 32.28
CA SER A 610 -16.55 2.68 32.91
C SER A 610 -15.58 1.76 32.17
N ALA A 611 -14.33 2.19 31.97
CA ALA A 611 -13.33 1.42 31.24
C ALA A 611 -11.94 1.56 31.87
N ALA A 612 -11.15 0.50 31.80
CA ALA A 612 -9.71 0.60 31.93
C ALA A 612 -9.10 1.18 30.63
N SER A 613 -7.88 1.72 30.70
CA SER A 613 -7.16 2.19 29.52
C SER A 613 -7.05 1.10 28.44
N PRO A 614 -7.46 1.36 27.18
CA PRO A 614 -7.30 0.43 26.07
C PRO A 614 -5.86 -0.07 25.88
N ASN A 615 -4.87 0.78 26.16
CA ASN A 615 -3.45 0.42 26.02
C ASN A 615 -2.98 -0.64 27.04
N VAL A 616 -3.75 -0.93 28.10
CA VAL A 616 -3.47 -2.06 29.01
C VAL A 616 -3.66 -3.40 28.29
N GLY A 617 -4.69 -3.48 27.45
CA GLY A 617 -5.05 -4.68 26.70
C GLY A 617 -4.38 -4.79 25.33
N TYR A 618 -3.88 -3.70 24.78
CA TYR A 618 -3.20 -3.68 23.49
C TYR A 618 -2.01 -4.65 23.43
N PRO A 619 -1.80 -5.37 22.31
CA PRO A 619 -2.68 -5.51 21.13
C PRO A 619 -3.71 -6.65 21.25
N ASN A 620 -3.87 -7.25 22.44
CA ASN A 620 -4.56 -8.53 22.64
C ASN A 620 -6.09 -8.44 22.79
N VAL A 621 -6.69 -7.27 22.53
CA VAL A 621 -8.16 -7.09 22.56
C VAL A 621 -8.71 -7.18 21.14
N ASN A 622 -9.47 -8.25 20.87
CA ASN A 622 -10.08 -8.52 19.56
C ASN A 622 -11.01 -7.39 19.09
N SER A 623 -11.83 -6.85 20.00
CA SER A 623 -12.66 -5.68 19.74
C SER A 623 -13.02 -5.01 21.06
N TYR A 624 -12.98 -3.68 21.08
CA TYR A 624 -13.38 -2.88 22.24
C TYR A 624 -14.88 -2.57 22.25
N LEU A 625 -15.57 -2.77 21.13
CA LEU A 625 -17.00 -2.53 20.98
C LEU A 625 -17.61 -3.65 20.16
N TRP A 626 -18.61 -4.34 20.72
CA TRP A 626 -19.49 -5.24 19.98
C TRP A 626 -20.92 -4.69 19.94
N VAL A 627 -21.57 -4.85 18.79
CA VAL A 627 -23.03 -4.85 18.71
C VAL A 627 -23.48 -6.30 18.70
N GLU A 628 -24.30 -6.67 19.67
CA GLU A 628 -24.86 -8.01 19.77
C GLU A 628 -26.36 -7.97 19.47
N LYS A 629 -26.84 -8.90 18.63
CA LYS A 629 -28.25 -9.11 18.35
C LYS A 629 -28.75 -10.31 19.14
N LYS A 630 -29.94 -10.20 19.73
CA LYS A 630 -30.58 -11.31 20.40
C LYS A 630 -31.04 -12.37 19.40
N ASN A 631 -30.69 -13.62 19.65
CA ASN A 631 -31.08 -14.77 18.83
C ASN A 631 -31.52 -15.93 19.74
N GLY A 632 -32.82 -16.16 19.84
CA GLY A 632 -33.41 -17.08 20.82
C GLY A 632 -33.11 -16.63 22.26
N SER A 633 -32.50 -17.51 23.05
CA SER A 633 -32.02 -17.21 24.41
C SER A 633 -30.59 -16.64 24.45
N GLY A 634 -29.91 -16.56 23.31
CA GLY A 634 -28.51 -16.15 23.20
C GLY A 634 -28.31 -14.78 22.53
N TRP A 635 -27.03 -14.39 22.45
CA TRP A 635 -26.57 -13.17 21.81
C TRP A 635 -25.55 -13.50 20.73
N GLU A 636 -25.70 -12.89 19.56
CA GLU A 636 -24.83 -13.05 18.41
C GLU A 636 -24.10 -11.73 18.15
N LYS A 637 -22.76 -11.78 18.06
CA LYS A 637 -21.92 -10.63 17.67
C LYS A 637 -22.16 -10.34 16.20
N VAL A 638 -22.83 -9.23 15.90
CA VAL A 638 -23.20 -8.83 14.53
C VAL A 638 -22.36 -7.68 14.00
N ARG A 639 -21.72 -6.90 14.88
CA ARG A 639 -20.75 -5.86 14.53
C ARG A 639 -19.65 -5.71 15.58
N SER A 640 -18.51 -5.19 15.17
CA SER A 640 -17.34 -4.86 15.99
C SER A 640 -16.78 -3.47 15.68
N ASP A 641 -15.81 -3.00 16.46
CA ASP A 641 -14.98 -1.80 16.20
C ASP A 641 -14.19 -1.79 14.86
N SER A 642 -14.34 -2.83 14.03
CA SER A 642 -13.87 -2.89 12.64
C SER A 642 -14.91 -2.43 11.62
N ASP A 643 -16.18 -2.31 12.02
CA ASP A 643 -17.27 -1.92 11.16
C ASP A 643 -17.42 -0.40 11.10
N PHE A 644 -17.51 0.15 9.88
CA PHE A 644 -17.55 1.59 9.62
C PHE A 644 -18.68 2.35 10.33
N ASP A 645 -19.76 1.65 10.71
CA ASP A 645 -20.94 2.20 11.37
C ASP A 645 -20.87 2.12 12.90
N THR A 646 -19.75 1.65 13.45
CA THR A 646 -19.48 1.66 14.89
C THR A 646 -18.25 2.50 15.19
N LYS A 647 -18.19 3.07 16.38
CA LYS A 647 -16.98 3.73 16.89
C LYS A 647 -17.00 3.79 18.40
N PHE A 648 -15.83 3.92 18.99
CA PHE A 648 -15.72 4.25 20.41
C PHE A 648 -14.72 5.36 20.66
N THR A 649 -14.96 6.09 21.74
CA THR A 649 -14.04 7.10 22.27
C THR A 649 -13.75 6.79 23.72
N TYR A 650 -12.48 6.79 24.12
CA TYR A 650 -12.01 6.67 25.49
C TYR A 650 -11.59 8.04 26.02
N GLN A 651 -12.02 8.32 27.24
CA GLN A 651 -11.61 9.47 28.01
C GLN A 651 -10.88 8.99 29.27
N SER A 652 -9.59 9.34 29.37
CA SER A 652 -8.78 9.09 30.56
C SER A 652 -9.38 9.78 31.79
N PRO A 653 -9.21 9.22 33.00
CA PRO A 653 -9.65 9.88 34.22
C PRO A 653 -8.99 11.26 34.37
N GLY A 654 -9.72 12.23 34.93
CA GLY A 654 -9.18 13.56 35.19
C GLY A 654 -8.09 13.54 36.25
N PHE A 655 -7.31 14.61 36.38
CA PHE A 655 -6.19 14.71 37.32
C PHE A 655 -6.54 14.36 38.79
N PHE A 656 -7.78 14.62 39.20
CA PHE A 656 -8.29 14.32 40.54
C PHE A 656 -9.05 12.98 40.64
N ASP A 657 -9.37 12.35 39.52
CA ASP A 657 -10.00 11.03 39.46
C ASP A 657 -8.90 9.95 39.39
N LYS A 658 -8.89 9.01 40.33
CA LYS A 658 -8.00 7.84 40.26
C LYS A 658 -8.78 6.61 39.82
N GLY A 659 -8.23 5.88 38.86
CA GLY A 659 -8.70 4.54 38.47
C GLY A 659 -9.25 4.49 37.05
N LEU A 660 -10.56 4.50 36.91
CA LEU A 660 -11.25 4.16 35.65
C LEU A 660 -11.46 5.37 34.74
N GLY A 661 -11.15 5.19 33.46
CA GLY A 661 -11.61 6.07 32.40
C GLY A 661 -13.07 5.79 32.02
N LYS A 662 -13.52 6.48 30.98
CA LYS A 662 -14.90 6.38 30.45
C LYS A 662 -14.82 6.05 28.97
N MET A 663 -15.61 5.08 28.52
CA MET A 663 -15.74 4.76 27.11
C MET A 663 -17.15 5.09 26.61
N GLU A 664 -17.23 5.88 25.54
CA GLU A 664 -18.46 6.13 24.80
C GLU A 664 -18.51 5.18 23.61
N LEU A 665 -19.52 4.31 23.58
CA LEU A 665 -19.80 3.35 22.53
C LEU A 665 -20.88 3.92 21.61
N VAL A 666 -20.65 3.87 20.31
CA VAL A 666 -21.57 4.44 19.31
C VAL A 666 -21.83 3.42 18.21
N TRP A 667 -23.11 3.24 17.86
CA TRP A 667 -23.54 2.52 16.67
C TRP A 667 -24.52 3.38 15.85
N GLU A 668 -24.15 3.66 14.60
CA GLU A 668 -24.96 4.37 13.63
C GLU A 668 -25.79 3.34 12.84
N THR A 669 -27.07 3.18 13.19
CA THR A 669 -27.92 2.18 12.51
C THR A 669 -28.23 2.61 11.08
N SER A 670 -28.53 1.64 10.21
CA SER A 670 -28.95 1.90 8.82
C SER A 670 -30.37 1.37 8.53
N PRO A 671 -31.02 1.85 7.47
CA PRO A 671 -32.33 1.32 7.03
C PRO A 671 -32.32 -0.18 6.70
N SER A 672 -31.16 -0.76 6.38
CA SER A 672 -31.02 -2.18 6.04
C SER A 672 -30.81 -3.09 7.26
N ILE A 673 -30.67 -2.53 8.46
CA ILE A 673 -30.54 -3.33 9.69
C ILE A 673 -31.84 -4.13 9.93
N PRO A 674 -31.75 -5.44 10.25
CA PRO A 674 -32.90 -6.23 10.64
C PRO A 674 -33.55 -5.70 11.92
N ASN A 675 -34.88 -5.83 12.04
CA ASN A 675 -35.56 -5.52 13.29
C ASN A 675 -35.12 -6.53 14.38
N GLY A 676 -35.09 -6.09 15.63
CA GLY A 676 -34.80 -6.96 16.75
C GLY A 676 -34.31 -6.25 18.00
N GLU A 677 -33.99 -7.05 19.01
CA GLU A 677 -33.34 -6.62 20.24
C GLU A 677 -31.82 -6.66 20.07
N TYR A 678 -31.17 -5.58 20.48
CA TYR A 678 -29.72 -5.38 20.38
C TYR A 678 -29.16 -4.90 21.71
N ARG A 679 -27.84 -5.02 21.88
CA ARG A 679 -27.09 -4.36 22.95
C ARG A 679 -25.70 -3.95 22.47
N LEU A 680 -25.17 -2.89 23.06
CA LEU A 680 -23.76 -2.52 22.92
C LEU A 680 -22.97 -3.16 24.06
N VAL A 681 -21.78 -3.66 23.76
CA VAL A 681 -20.91 -4.33 24.72
C VAL A 681 -19.49 -3.80 24.59
N HIS A 682 -18.89 -3.47 25.73
CA HIS A 682 -17.48 -3.19 25.82
C HIS A 682 -16.73 -4.39 26.40
N GLU A 683 -15.68 -4.84 25.72
CA GLU A 683 -14.71 -5.82 26.21
C GLU A 683 -13.32 -5.17 26.31
N GLY A 684 -12.54 -5.56 27.31
CA GLY A 684 -11.19 -5.04 27.48
C GLY A 684 -10.37 -5.86 28.48
N ILE A 685 -9.15 -5.41 28.74
CA ILE A 685 -8.24 -5.96 29.74
C ILE A 685 -7.90 -4.86 30.73
N TYR A 686 -7.94 -5.17 32.02
CA TYR A 686 -7.50 -4.27 33.09
C TYR A 686 -6.32 -4.87 33.86
N LEU A 687 -5.48 -4.00 34.43
CA LEU A 687 -4.38 -4.39 35.31
C LEU A 687 -4.83 -4.19 36.76
N SER A 688 -4.90 -5.26 37.54
CA SER A 688 -5.32 -5.20 38.95
C SER A 688 -4.23 -4.63 39.87
N PRO A 689 -4.56 -4.24 41.12
CA PRO A 689 -3.56 -3.87 42.14
C PRO A 689 -2.57 -4.99 42.49
N THR A 690 -2.86 -6.23 42.11
CA THR A 690 -1.95 -7.38 42.25
C THR A 690 -1.14 -7.62 40.97
N GLU A 691 -1.06 -6.62 40.08
CA GLU A 691 -0.33 -6.64 38.80
C GLU A 691 -0.76 -7.76 37.84
N LYS A 692 -2.01 -8.24 37.96
CA LYS A 692 -2.55 -9.28 37.08
C LYS A 692 -3.43 -8.66 36.00
N LYS A 693 -3.11 -8.91 34.73
CA LYS A 693 -4.00 -8.60 33.60
C LYS A 693 -5.18 -9.56 33.56
N SER A 694 -6.40 -9.05 33.52
CA SER A 694 -7.64 -9.84 33.45
C SER A 694 -8.64 -9.23 32.47
N ASN A 695 -9.37 -10.09 31.74
CA ASN A 695 -10.45 -9.65 30.85
C ASN A 695 -11.64 -9.13 31.67
N TYR A 696 -12.33 -8.13 31.17
CA TYR A 696 -13.62 -7.66 31.70
C TYR A 696 -14.60 -7.35 30.57
N ARG A 697 -15.87 -7.27 30.93
CA ARG A 697 -16.97 -7.04 29.99
C ARG A 697 -18.05 -6.18 30.66
N VAL A 698 -18.49 -5.12 29.97
CA VAL A 698 -19.59 -4.27 30.41
C VAL A 698 -20.67 -4.24 29.34
N GLU A 699 -21.91 -4.53 29.73
CA GLU A 699 -23.04 -4.67 28.81
C GLU A 699 -24.00 -3.49 29.01
N CYS A 700 -24.31 -2.79 27.93
CA CYS A 700 -25.32 -1.74 27.95
C CYS A 700 -26.75 -2.32 27.96
N PRO A 701 -27.76 -1.58 28.44
CA PRO A 701 -29.14 -2.03 28.42
C PRO A 701 -29.62 -2.44 27.01
N VAL A 702 -30.43 -3.49 26.97
CA VAL A 702 -31.04 -3.97 25.72
C VAL A 702 -31.97 -2.91 25.14
N PHE A 703 -31.96 -2.77 23.82
CA PHE A 703 -32.83 -1.86 23.09
C PHE A 703 -33.38 -2.51 21.82
N GLN A 704 -34.55 -2.04 21.38
CA GLN A 704 -35.19 -2.48 20.15
C GLN A 704 -34.82 -1.56 18.99
N VAL A 705 -34.52 -2.13 17.83
CA VAL A 705 -34.45 -1.41 16.54
C VAL A 705 -35.61 -1.85 15.67
N GLN A 706 -36.39 -0.90 15.14
CA GLN A 706 -37.54 -1.18 14.27
C GLN A 706 -37.64 -0.28 13.05
#